data_AF-A0A8W8KND7-F1
#
_entry.id   AF-A0A8W8KND7-F1
#
_cell.length_a   1.000
_cell.length_b   1.000
_cell.length_c   1.000
_cell.angle_alpha   90.00
_cell.angle_beta   90.00
_cell.angle_gamma   90.00
#
_symmetry.space_group_name_H-M   'P 1'
#
loop_
_entity.id
_entity.type
_entity.pdbx_description
1 polymer ?
#
loop_
_entity_poly.entity_id
_entity_poly.type
_entity_poly.pdbx_seq_one_letter_code
_entity_poly.pdbx_strand_id
1 'polypeptide(L)'
;MLYAVLLFLHVLCCGGFVLDGLSGPANLYVSTHGRDHNNGHDIHHPVRTLSQALSQLKLSTYSNRDVTINLMQGYHDLDATVHITHRSPHTITIQAHKDEEVHVTGGKRIPSNMFHKVTDTAILHRLPPESRHKVYQMNLSDVGITDLGHLTSYGFYHNREAPLEVFYNGAPLRLARWPNKGYINIRQVLSGTHGRRFSYDSERPKRWSSENDLWAYGYWFWSWADMGVKIHSLDVTNHVVELERDTWYGLKEGHYNNQSNEGIKFSQQGGYFRFLNVLGEIDEPGEYYIDRSSGVLYLWPPTSSGHLSSHDVIYTSIINDCFSLDGTSTNVVFRGFTLEACRRFGIKGNNAHNVTVEQMEIKNTGSYNVFFSGDSRDVTISRCNLHDGDGGVSLDGGDRVTLTPSGNLVTDNLIWRFSRETGVGANALSLRGVAARVQYNDMHTGQYTAIRWSGNDHVMEYNNVHHTCQNSSDCGGIHSGRDWTARGNIIRKNHIHHTLRRVPGADVRGIMLDDQYSSVTIEENVFYDNEVHTNIGGGRDNIIRDNVFYNATLNAMQVDHRGTAHSVDTTLYDKLRKVPFKTGIWASKYPKLAVIESNSPSEPRGNQIYNNVFYGAKTSSIRGLVQNVDWFNVSNNAYCCKDASSAQICKITSDDTPEATSQQSRNLQTRTENDAEQCHSETENSTEQCHSETLSQTDESTTYTLSQESSWSTSLEGQIHLTDGIENLNNTLMSLSGGQVSPIKFQLKTPLREVQSSTRRYLKRKAKEVVHTVLNQLAPGQSSDMFQLLYEDNCHEDTEQSDKTELEITDTILQLYCEADNNALKRQLLSLLSLPNAHSKSKLQKLIPGLTKWEIDQSRAHAASHGAGSLPGPVEPGYRHRMNKEKLEHALSFFLDPKFHQICSYGTKDLHCDNGQTVTIPQVVRTTCHSSLLQMYKSYCSETGFVPLSDSTLYKILSTCSASKRTNLTGLDNIATDGAAAVDDLIKMCDQLKGLGSETNTVANLTTALKSLKMYLKSEYKFSVGLSSGCQDHCLKFALSHPTNVLLQEECDHSHEEICGKCNILNEINSALFNEIQNIRTSDIAEELALTAEKALEKISDWKAHILRTQNQEEGRYRALEELQPHQLLIVMDWAMKFLPALYREKQSDFFGQKGMSWHVSVAIFRAEDGSLKVPFKILFRQCLAQF
;
A
#
# COMPACT_ATOMS: atom_id res chain seq x y z
N MET A 1 -33.76 67.17 27.43
CA MET A 1 -34.05 65.72 27.43
C MET A 1 -33.67 65.06 26.10
N LEU A 2 -34.22 65.47 24.94
CA LEU A 2 -33.91 64.87 23.61
C LEU A 2 -32.41 64.65 23.30
N TYR A 3 -31.56 65.65 23.57
CA TYR A 3 -30.11 65.54 23.29
C TYR A 3 -29.41 64.38 24.01
N ALA A 4 -29.87 63.96 25.19
CA ALA A 4 -29.29 62.83 25.91
C ALA A 4 -29.64 61.48 25.23
N VAL A 5 -30.86 61.36 24.70
CA VAL A 5 -31.34 60.15 24.01
C VAL A 5 -30.61 59.94 22.68
N LEU A 6 -30.36 61.02 21.92
CA LEU A 6 -29.60 60.96 20.68
C LEU A 6 -28.13 60.55 20.90
N LEU A 7 -27.49 61.03 21.98
CA LEU A 7 -26.13 60.61 22.33
C LEU A 7 -26.07 59.13 22.70
N PHE A 8 -27.05 58.64 23.48
CA PHE A 8 -27.14 57.23 23.88
C PHE A 8 -27.37 56.29 22.67
N LEU A 9 -28.20 56.70 21.71
CA LEU A 9 -28.42 55.97 20.47
C LEU A 9 -27.18 55.94 19.56
N HIS A 10 -26.41 57.03 19.47
CA HIS A 10 -25.14 57.01 18.73
C HIS A 10 -24.11 56.06 19.37
N VAL A 11 -23.99 56.05 20.70
CA VAL A 11 -23.10 55.11 21.41
C VAL A 11 -23.55 53.65 21.23
N LEU A 12 -24.86 53.37 21.19
CA LEU A 12 -25.38 52.04 20.90
C LEU A 12 -25.17 51.61 19.44
N CYS A 13 -25.39 52.49 18.46
CA CYS A 13 -25.13 52.18 17.05
C CYS A 13 -23.64 51.99 16.73
N CYS A 14 -22.73 52.72 17.39
CA CYS A 14 -21.28 52.49 17.28
C CYS A 14 -20.79 51.32 18.15
N GLY A 15 -21.54 50.93 19.19
CA GLY A 15 -21.24 49.76 20.03
C GLY A 15 -21.71 48.42 19.46
N GLY A 16 -22.58 48.43 18.43
CA GLY A 16 -23.19 47.23 17.85
C GLY A 16 -22.29 46.34 16.99
N PHE A 17 -21.03 46.72 16.75
CA PHE A 17 -20.10 46.04 15.82
C PHE A 17 -18.88 45.41 16.53
N VAL A 18 -19.10 44.58 17.56
CA VAL A 18 -17.99 43.87 18.26
C VAL A 18 -18.25 42.38 18.55
N LEU A 19 -19.48 41.95 18.84
CA LEU A 19 -19.71 40.67 19.54
C LEU A 19 -20.11 39.45 18.68
N ASP A 20 -20.46 39.61 17.40
CA ASP A 20 -20.76 38.50 16.47
C ASP A 20 -19.62 38.20 15.47
N GLY A 21 -18.38 38.59 15.78
CA GLY A 21 -17.24 38.55 14.84
C GLY A 21 -16.03 37.71 15.23
N LEU A 22 -16.09 36.92 16.32
CA LEU A 22 -14.89 36.39 16.99
C LEU A 22 -14.78 34.86 17.09
N SER A 23 -15.51 34.10 16.25
CA SER A 23 -15.42 32.63 16.18
C SER A 23 -14.53 32.08 15.06
N GLY A 24 -13.86 32.96 14.29
CA GLY A 24 -12.97 32.57 13.18
C GLY A 24 -11.48 32.50 13.57
N PRO A 25 -10.69 31.66 12.89
CA PRO A 25 -9.23 31.61 13.07
C PRO A 25 -8.60 32.96 12.73
N ALA A 26 -7.62 33.39 13.51
CA ALA A 26 -6.89 34.63 13.26
C ALA A 26 -5.57 34.39 12.53
N ASN A 27 -5.11 35.42 11.82
CA ASN A 27 -3.80 35.43 11.18
C ASN A 27 -2.86 36.42 11.88
N LEU A 28 -1.58 36.06 11.93
CA LEU A 28 -0.46 36.94 12.20
C LEU A 28 0.52 36.83 11.01
N TYR A 29 1.18 37.92 10.65
CA TYR A 29 2.14 37.99 9.54
C TYR A 29 3.53 38.36 10.02
N VAL A 30 4.54 37.59 9.61
CA VAL A 30 5.97 37.81 9.92
C VAL A 30 6.72 38.01 8.62
N SER A 31 7.48 39.09 8.51
CA SER A 31 8.25 39.40 7.30
C SER A 31 9.65 39.89 7.64
N THR A 32 10.63 39.47 6.84
CA THR A 32 12.01 40.00 6.83
C THR A 32 12.07 41.53 6.68
N HIS A 33 11.04 42.15 6.09
CA HIS A 33 10.90 43.59 5.90
C HIS A 33 9.90 44.24 6.89
N GLY A 34 9.33 43.45 7.81
CA GLY A 34 8.38 43.89 8.82
C GLY A 34 9.03 44.70 9.95
N ARG A 35 8.22 45.08 10.95
CA ARG A 35 8.69 45.86 12.12
C ARG A 35 8.02 45.34 13.39
N ASP A 36 8.81 45.09 14.44
CA ASP A 36 8.31 44.50 15.69
C ASP A 36 7.36 45.43 16.48
N HIS A 37 7.25 46.71 16.11
CA HIS A 37 6.23 47.64 16.64
C HIS A 37 4.89 47.59 15.89
N ASN A 38 4.79 46.84 14.79
CA ASN A 38 3.51 46.57 14.15
C ASN A 38 2.70 45.55 14.97
N ASN A 39 1.39 45.47 14.72
CA ASN A 39 0.55 44.43 15.34
C ASN A 39 0.69 43.06 14.65
N GLY A 40 1.08 43.01 13.37
CA GLY A 40 1.14 41.78 12.59
C GLY A 40 -0.21 41.24 12.13
N HIS A 41 -1.33 41.96 12.35
CA HIS A 41 -2.68 41.46 12.08
C HIS A 41 -3.03 41.46 10.58
N ASP A 42 -2.31 42.25 9.76
CA ASP A 42 -2.51 42.36 8.32
C ASP A 42 -1.16 42.27 7.57
N ILE A 43 -1.24 41.92 6.28
CA ILE A 43 -0.09 41.64 5.42
C ILE A 43 0.75 42.88 5.04
N HIS A 44 0.22 44.09 5.25
CA HIS A 44 0.94 45.35 5.00
C HIS A 44 1.65 45.86 6.26
N HIS A 45 1.25 45.41 7.46
CA HIS A 45 1.89 45.69 8.73
C HIS A 45 2.38 44.42 9.46
N PRO A 46 3.20 43.56 8.83
CA PRO A 46 3.75 42.37 9.48
C PRO A 46 4.74 42.75 10.59
N VAL A 47 4.84 41.90 11.62
CA VAL A 47 5.97 41.97 12.56
C VAL A 47 7.26 41.48 11.89
N ARG A 48 8.43 41.78 12.45
CA ARG A 48 9.71 41.38 11.85
C ARG A 48 10.15 40.00 12.33
N THR A 49 9.89 39.66 13.59
CA THR A 49 10.41 38.45 14.24
C THR A 49 9.31 37.48 14.67
N LEU A 50 9.59 36.19 14.58
CA LEU A 50 8.69 35.13 15.03
C LEU A 50 8.47 35.17 16.55
N SER A 51 9.50 35.52 17.32
CA SER A 51 9.41 35.75 18.76
C SER A 51 8.40 36.85 19.12
N GLN A 52 8.29 37.91 18.30
CA GLN A 52 7.28 38.95 18.49
C GLN A 52 5.87 38.48 18.10
N ALA A 53 5.71 37.69 17.04
CA ALA A 53 4.40 37.10 16.71
C ALA A 53 3.89 36.18 17.83
N LEU A 54 4.76 35.35 18.41
CA LEU A 54 4.43 34.50 19.55
C LEU A 54 4.14 35.31 20.82
N SER A 55 4.70 36.52 20.97
CA SER A 55 4.40 37.40 22.11
C SER A 55 2.96 37.94 22.07
N GLN A 56 2.43 38.23 20.87
CA GLN A 56 1.06 38.72 20.66
C GLN A 56 -0.02 37.73 21.12
N LEU A 57 0.28 36.42 21.11
CA LEU A 57 -0.67 35.37 21.51
C LEU A 57 -1.12 35.47 22.98
N LYS A 58 -0.41 36.25 23.81
CA LYS A 58 -0.78 36.55 25.20
C LYS A 58 -1.92 37.56 25.33
N LEU A 59 -2.30 38.26 24.25
CA LEU A 59 -3.41 39.21 24.25
C LEU A 59 -4.77 38.46 24.31
N SER A 60 -5.74 39.05 25.01
CA SER A 60 -7.11 38.52 25.14
C SER A 60 -7.80 38.29 23.80
N THR A 61 -7.40 39.01 22.75
CA THR A 61 -7.81 38.80 21.36
C THR A 61 -7.61 37.35 20.89
N TYR A 62 -6.51 36.71 21.28
CA TYR A 62 -6.09 35.39 20.75
C TYR A 62 -6.45 34.20 21.65
N SER A 63 -6.88 34.43 22.90
CA SER A 63 -6.96 33.36 23.91
C SER A 63 -7.92 32.20 23.57
N ASN A 64 -9.00 32.48 22.84
CA ASN A 64 -10.10 31.54 22.57
C ASN A 64 -10.31 31.27 21.06
N ARG A 65 -9.23 31.20 20.27
CA ARG A 65 -9.29 30.91 18.82
C ARG A 65 -8.05 30.19 18.32
N ASP A 66 -8.15 29.52 17.19
CA ASP A 66 -6.99 29.03 16.45
C ASP A 66 -6.24 30.21 15.79
N VAL A 67 -4.92 30.11 15.69
CA VAL A 67 -4.06 31.20 15.18
C VAL A 67 -3.03 30.68 14.18
N THR A 68 -2.99 31.32 13.01
CA THR A 68 -2.02 31.03 11.96
C THR A 68 -0.97 32.14 11.88
N ILE A 69 0.26 31.83 12.28
CA ILE A 69 1.43 32.68 12.05
C ILE A 69 1.97 32.38 10.64
N ASN A 70 1.74 33.30 9.72
CA ASN A 70 2.18 33.27 8.34
C ASN A 70 3.57 33.90 8.24
N LEU A 71 4.57 33.08 7.95
CA LEU A 71 5.91 33.51 7.59
C LEU A 71 5.89 33.90 6.09
N MET A 72 6.29 35.13 5.78
CA MET A 72 6.43 35.62 4.40
C MET A 72 7.83 35.35 3.85
N GLN A 73 7.97 35.34 2.52
CA GLN A 73 9.19 34.95 1.79
C GLN A 73 10.52 35.48 2.37
N GLY A 74 11.54 34.61 2.39
CA GLY A 74 12.93 34.96 2.67
C GLY A 74 13.54 34.24 3.88
N TYR A 75 14.69 34.74 4.33
CA TYR A 75 15.49 34.20 5.42
C TYR A 75 15.20 34.92 6.74
N HIS A 76 14.63 34.19 7.69
CA HIS A 76 14.35 34.62 9.06
C HIS A 76 15.41 34.03 9.99
N ASP A 77 16.55 34.72 10.09
CA ASP A 77 17.62 34.35 11.03
C ASP A 77 17.14 34.54 12.48
N LEU A 78 17.37 33.54 13.34
CA LEU A 78 16.92 33.51 14.74
C LEU A 78 18.02 33.99 15.70
N ASP A 79 17.79 35.13 16.36
CA ASP A 79 18.70 35.65 17.41
C ASP A 79 18.84 34.72 18.62
N ALA A 80 17.85 33.84 18.87
CA ALA A 80 17.82 32.89 19.98
C ALA A 80 16.83 31.73 19.71
N THR A 81 16.91 30.65 20.51
CA THR A 81 15.92 29.55 20.51
C THR A 81 14.51 30.06 20.73
N VAL A 82 13.58 29.70 19.84
CA VAL A 82 12.18 30.06 19.93
C VAL A 82 11.46 29.10 20.88
N HIS A 83 11.22 29.58 22.10
CA HIS A 83 10.46 28.85 23.11
C HIS A 83 8.96 28.98 22.87
N ILE A 84 8.28 27.84 22.72
CA ILE A 84 6.82 27.76 22.63
C ILE A 84 6.32 27.15 23.95
N THR A 85 5.41 27.88 24.60
CA THR A 85 4.67 27.47 25.80
C THR A 85 3.20 27.71 25.50
N HIS A 86 2.51 26.72 24.93
CA HIS A 86 1.13 26.86 24.45
C HIS A 86 0.16 25.91 25.13
N ARG A 87 -0.69 26.44 26.01
CA ARG A 87 -1.61 25.65 26.85
C ARG A 87 -3.06 26.06 26.62
N SER A 88 -3.56 25.77 25.42
CA SER A 88 -4.94 26.06 24.99
C SER A 88 -5.53 24.85 24.25
N PRO A 89 -6.85 24.62 24.26
CA PRO A 89 -7.50 23.68 23.34
C PRO A 89 -7.43 24.12 21.86
N HIS A 90 -7.08 25.39 21.61
CA HIS A 90 -6.95 25.95 20.26
C HIS A 90 -5.57 25.72 19.65
N THR A 91 -5.52 25.61 18.32
CA THR A 91 -4.28 25.30 17.58
C THR A 91 -3.50 26.56 17.20
N ILE A 92 -2.18 26.56 17.45
CA ILE A 92 -1.24 27.44 16.75
C ILE A 92 -0.70 26.72 15.52
N THR A 93 -0.80 27.35 14.35
CA THR A 93 -0.09 26.93 13.14
C THR A 93 0.99 27.95 12.79
N ILE A 94 2.25 27.53 12.71
CA ILE A 94 3.35 28.31 12.12
C ILE A 94 3.57 27.76 10.71
N GLN A 95 3.39 28.59 9.68
CA GLN A 95 3.48 28.13 8.29
C GLN A 95 4.04 29.19 7.33
N ALA A 96 4.55 28.76 6.18
CA ALA A 96 4.78 29.66 5.05
C ALA A 96 3.47 30.27 4.54
N HIS A 97 3.53 31.51 4.04
CA HIS A 97 2.40 32.19 3.44
C HIS A 97 2.26 31.77 1.96
N LYS A 98 1.11 31.20 1.57
CA LYS A 98 0.79 30.86 0.16
C LYS A 98 1.91 30.10 -0.58
N ASP A 99 2.55 29.15 0.08
CA ASP A 99 3.65 28.35 -0.47
C ASP A 99 4.88 29.18 -0.90
N GLU A 100 5.08 30.37 -0.31
CA GLU A 100 6.29 31.20 -0.46
C GLU A 100 7.55 30.50 0.08
N GLU A 101 8.70 30.73 -0.57
CA GLU A 101 10.00 30.21 -0.14
C GLU A 101 10.46 30.87 1.18
N VAL A 102 10.35 30.12 2.28
CA VAL A 102 10.66 30.59 3.63
C VAL A 102 11.73 29.72 4.27
N HIS A 103 12.79 30.36 4.73
CA HIS A 103 13.83 29.73 5.55
C HIS A 103 13.81 30.35 6.95
N VAL A 104 13.76 29.53 8.00
CA VAL A 104 14.01 29.92 9.38
C VAL A 104 15.36 29.33 9.79
N THR A 105 16.34 30.18 10.11
CA THR A 105 17.71 29.72 10.34
C THR A 105 18.10 29.88 11.81
N GLY A 106 18.71 28.85 12.40
CA GLY A 106 19.40 28.92 13.70
C GLY A 106 20.84 29.45 13.59
N GLY A 107 21.13 30.13 12.48
CA GLY A 107 22.46 30.57 12.11
C GLY A 107 22.50 32.03 11.73
N LYS A 108 23.49 32.39 10.92
CA LYS A 108 23.60 33.72 10.34
C LYS A 108 24.13 33.66 8.92
N ARG A 109 23.55 34.48 8.04
CA ARG A 109 24.05 34.69 6.68
C ARG A 109 25.30 35.58 6.66
N ILE A 110 26.34 35.13 5.97
CA ILE A 110 27.59 35.87 5.75
C ILE A 110 27.76 36.15 4.24
N PRO A 111 27.73 37.42 3.81
CA PRO A 111 27.98 37.82 2.42
C PRO A 111 29.38 37.43 1.92
N SER A 112 29.47 36.92 0.69
CA SER A 112 30.75 36.46 0.10
C SER A 112 31.79 37.57 -0.08
N ASN A 113 31.37 38.82 -0.25
CA ASN A 113 32.27 39.98 -0.41
C ASN A 113 33.01 40.38 0.88
N MET A 114 32.58 39.88 2.04
CA MET A 114 33.28 40.05 3.32
C MET A 114 34.47 39.08 3.47
N PHE A 115 34.60 38.07 2.59
CA PHE A 115 35.74 37.15 2.59
C PHE A 115 36.87 37.68 1.71
N HIS A 116 38.11 37.50 2.17
CA HIS A 116 39.32 37.92 1.44
C HIS A 116 40.25 36.73 1.24
N LYS A 117 40.99 36.67 0.12
CA LYS A 117 41.99 35.61 -0.07
C LYS A 117 43.09 35.72 0.99
N VAL A 118 43.62 34.58 1.45
CA VAL A 118 44.74 34.58 2.40
C VAL A 118 45.98 35.20 1.74
N THR A 119 46.52 36.25 2.36
CA THR A 119 47.77 36.92 1.92
C THR A 119 48.87 36.91 2.98
N ASP A 120 48.57 36.52 4.23
CA ASP A 120 49.55 36.41 5.30
C ASP A 120 50.54 35.27 4.99
N THR A 121 51.83 35.58 4.95
CA THR A 121 52.88 34.61 4.58
C THR A 121 53.03 33.49 5.60
N ALA A 122 52.84 33.73 6.90
CA ALA A 122 52.91 32.71 7.94
C ALA A 122 51.74 31.71 7.83
N ILE A 123 50.54 32.19 7.51
CA ILE A 123 49.39 31.32 7.21
C ILE A 123 49.60 30.56 5.90
N LEU A 124 50.05 31.23 4.84
CA LEU A 124 50.35 30.60 3.54
C LEU A 124 51.42 29.50 3.68
N HIS A 125 52.41 29.66 4.57
CA HIS A 125 53.40 28.62 4.83
C HIS A 125 52.83 27.36 5.51
N ARG A 126 51.82 27.49 6.38
CA ARG A 126 51.08 26.34 6.97
C ARG A 126 50.24 25.63 5.91
N LEU A 127 49.57 26.38 5.03
CA LEU A 127 48.70 25.84 3.98
C LEU A 127 49.46 24.97 2.95
N PRO A 128 48.82 23.89 2.43
CA PRO A 128 49.32 23.12 1.29
C PRO A 128 49.60 23.99 0.05
N PRO A 129 50.66 23.71 -0.74
CA PRO A 129 50.94 24.42 -2.00
C PRO A 129 49.74 24.58 -2.93
N GLU A 130 48.90 23.54 -3.00
CA GLU A 130 47.73 23.42 -3.87
C GLU A 130 46.54 24.30 -3.45
N SER A 131 46.46 24.76 -2.19
CA SER A 131 45.34 25.54 -1.66
C SER A 131 45.66 27.02 -1.42
N ARG A 132 46.94 27.40 -1.28
CA ARG A 132 47.44 28.77 -0.97
C ARG A 132 46.76 29.94 -1.69
N HIS A 133 46.34 29.78 -2.94
CA HIS A 133 45.72 30.87 -3.74
C HIS A 133 44.19 30.74 -3.91
N LYS A 134 43.58 29.80 -3.17
CA LYS A 134 42.16 29.41 -3.21
C LYS A 134 41.47 29.48 -1.85
N VAL A 135 42.23 29.47 -0.74
CA VAL A 135 41.68 29.68 0.61
C VAL A 135 41.34 31.16 0.81
N TYR A 136 40.15 31.39 1.37
CA TYR A 136 39.65 32.68 1.83
C TYR A 136 39.59 32.70 3.36
N GLN A 137 39.68 33.89 3.94
CA GLN A 137 39.62 34.16 5.37
C GLN A 137 38.63 35.29 5.71
N MET A 138 38.09 35.26 6.93
CA MET A 138 37.39 36.39 7.58
C MET A 138 37.43 36.25 9.10
N ASN A 139 37.55 37.37 9.81
CA ASN A 139 37.31 37.45 11.25
C ASN A 139 35.80 37.45 11.53
N LEU A 140 35.31 36.43 12.26
CA LEU A 140 33.89 36.24 12.54
C LEU A 140 33.31 37.34 13.47
N SER A 141 34.14 38.00 14.27
CA SER A 141 33.68 39.11 15.12
C SER A 141 33.29 40.36 14.33
N ASP A 142 33.82 40.56 13.12
CA ASP A 142 33.45 41.70 12.24
C ASP A 142 31.99 41.61 11.76
N VAL A 143 31.42 40.40 11.69
CA VAL A 143 30.00 40.14 11.44
C VAL A 143 29.20 39.86 12.72
N GLY A 144 29.78 40.15 13.89
CA GLY A 144 29.13 40.01 15.20
C GLY A 144 28.96 38.56 15.68
N ILE A 145 29.76 37.62 15.17
CA ILE A 145 29.75 36.22 15.60
C ILE A 145 30.92 36.01 16.56
N THR A 146 30.61 36.07 17.86
CA THR A 146 31.62 35.94 18.95
C THR A 146 31.59 34.58 19.65
N ASP A 147 30.45 33.87 19.60
CA ASP A 147 30.35 32.49 20.05
C ASP A 147 30.58 31.53 18.88
N LEU A 148 31.68 30.79 18.95
CA LEU A 148 32.13 29.83 17.93
C LEU A 148 31.80 28.37 18.29
N GLY A 149 31.15 28.16 19.43
CA GLY A 149 31.06 26.86 20.09
C GLY A 149 32.44 26.26 20.42
N HIS A 150 32.42 25.08 21.03
CA HIS A 150 33.62 24.31 21.32
C HIS A 150 33.60 22.99 20.55
N LEU A 151 34.77 22.50 20.14
CA LEU A 151 34.90 21.09 19.82
C LEU A 151 34.80 20.30 21.13
N THR A 152 33.89 19.32 21.17
CA THR A 152 33.70 18.41 22.30
C THR A 152 33.90 16.98 21.84
N SER A 153 34.06 16.04 22.78
CA SER A 153 33.88 14.63 22.43
C SER A 153 32.44 14.34 22.01
N TYR A 154 32.30 13.50 20.99
CA TYR A 154 31.05 12.99 20.43
C TYR A 154 31.29 11.56 19.90
N GLY A 155 30.24 10.88 19.44
CA GLY A 155 30.30 9.46 19.03
C GLY A 155 29.32 8.60 19.81
N PHE A 156 29.36 7.28 19.59
CA PHE A 156 28.68 6.20 20.31
C PHE A 156 27.54 6.62 21.27
N TYR A 157 26.34 6.79 20.70
CA TYR A 157 25.08 7.10 21.42
C TYR A 157 25.05 8.43 22.22
N HIS A 158 26.00 9.35 22.00
CA HIS A 158 25.97 10.68 22.61
C HIS A 158 25.34 11.70 21.66
N ASN A 159 24.30 12.41 22.13
CA ASN A 159 23.76 13.57 21.41
C ASN A 159 24.81 14.69 21.41
N ARG A 160 25.34 15.01 20.22
CA ARG A 160 26.29 16.09 19.99
C ARG A 160 25.64 17.46 20.19
N GLU A 161 26.36 18.37 20.83
CA GLU A 161 26.21 19.82 20.64
C GLU A 161 27.33 20.20 19.67
N ALA A 162 26.99 20.58 18.44
CA ALA A 162 27.99 20.90 17.44
C ALA A 162 28.71 22.22 17.79
N PRO A 163 29.99 22.40 17.39
CA PRO A 163 30.58 23.72 17.31
C PRO A 163 29.83 24.59 16.28
N LEU A 164 30.27 25.83 16.06
CA LEU A 164 29.94 26.54 14.83
C LEU A 164 30.41 25.71 13.63
N GLU A 165 29.44 25.33 12.78
CA GLU A 165 29.63 24.67 11.50
C GLU A 165 29.36 25.67 10.37
N VAL A 166 29.95 25.43 9.20
CA VAL A 166 29.91 26.35 8.05
C VAL A 166 29.22 25.66 6.88
N PHE A 167 28.32 26.39 6.22
CA PHE A 167 27.53 25.92 5.07
C PHE A 167 27.75 26.84 3.88
N TYR A 168 27.74 26.29 2.67
CA TYR A 168 27.95 26.98 1.42
C TYR A 168 26.78 26.70 0.48
N ASN A 169 26.04 27.74 0.08
CA ASN A 169 24.82 27.62 -0.74
C ASN A 169 23.85 26.53 -0.22
N GLY A 170 23.72 26.41 1.11
CA GLY A 170 22.86 25.43 1.79
C GLY A 170 23.47 24.04 2.05
N ALA A 171 24.66 23.74 1.53
CA ALA A 171 25.35 22.46 1.76
C ALA A 171 26.42 22.58 2.87
N PRO A 172 26.60 21.58 3.75
CA PRO A 172 27.63 21.61 4.79
C PRO A 172 29.05 21.53 4.22
N LEU A 173 29.95 22.39 4.71
CA LEU A 173 31.38 22.27 4.47
C LEU A 173 32.01 21.26 5.42
N ARG A 174 33.16 20.71 5.03
CA ARG A 174 33.91 19.70 5.78
C ARG A 174 34.95 20.35 6.69
N LEU A 175 34.99 19.99 7.97
CA LEU A 175 36.08 20.41 8.84
C LEU A 175 37.40 19.77 8.36
N ALA A 176 38.42 20.61 8.13
CA ALA A 176 39.73 20.23 7.61
C ALA A 176 40.34 19.06 8.38
N ARG A 177 40.74 18.00 7.66
CA ARG A 177 41.03 16.68 8.22
C ARG A 177 42.06 15.89 7.43
N TRP A 178 42.68 14.89 8.05
CA TRP A 178 43.52 13.94 7.31
C TRP A 178 43.44 12.52 7.87
N PRO A 179 43.28 11.49 7.02
CA PRO A 179 43.08 11.56 5.57
C PRO A 179 41.67 12.03 5.19
N ASN A 180 41.53 12.60 3.99
CA ASN A 180 40.24 13.05 3.44
C ASN A 180 39.23 11.93 3.27
N LYS A 181 39.71 10.74 2.91
CA LYS A 181 38.92 9.54 2.62
C LYS A 181 39.48 8.34 3.41
N GLY A 182 38.60 7.59 4.06
CA GLY A 182 38.98 6.49 4.94
C GLY A 182 39.64 6.98 6.25
N TYR A 183 40.54 6.16 6.77
CA TYR A 183 41.22 6.31 8.06
C TYR A 183 42.64 5.72 7.98
N ILE A 184 43.49 6.01 8.96
CA ILE A 184 44.77 5.32 9.20
C ILE A 184 44.69 4.41 10.43
N ASN A 185 45.51 3.38 10.47
CA ASN A 185 45.56 2.42 11.58
C ASN A 185 46.33 2.97 12.79
N ILE A 186 45.93 2.53 13.99
CA ILE A 186 46.81 2.49 15.15
C ILE A 186 47.90 1.44 14.87
N ARG A 187 49.16 1.87 14.78
CA ARG A 187 50.31 1.00 14.47
C ARG A 187 50.75 0.17 15.67
N GLN A 188 50.79 0.78 16.86
CA GLN A 188 51.13 0.09 18.11
C GLN A 188 50.46 0.79 19.30
N VAL A 189 49.97 0.03 20.28
CA VAL A 189 49.45 0.60 21.54
C VAL A 189 50.56 0.68 22.59
N LEU A 190 50.86 1.88 23.10
CA LEU A 190 52.09 2.17 23.85
C LEU A 190 51.90 2.27 25.37
N SER A 191 50.69 2.04 25.89
CA SER A 191 50.39 2.13 27.33
C SER A 191 49.33 1.12 27.78
N GLY A 192 49.29 -0.05 27.14
CA GLY A 192 48.26 -1.07 27.34
C GLY A 192 46.90 -0.68 26.73
N THR A 193 45.96 -1.63 26.69
CA THR A 193 44.66 -1.44 26.02
C THR A 193 43.83 -0.31 26.61
N HIS A 194 43.97 0.01 27.90
CA HIS A 194 43.27 1.13 28.54
C HIS A 194 44.14 2.41 28.65
N GLY A 195 45.28 2.46 27.96
CA GLY A 195 46.10 3.66 27.86
C GLY A 195 45.62 4.64 26.78
N ARG A 196 46.12 5.88 26.84
CA ARG A 196 45.79 6.97 25.90
C ARG A 196 46.80 7.16 24.76
N ARG A 197 47.90 6.39 24.76
CA ARG A 197 49.08 6.59 23.90
C ARG A 197 49.26 5.49 22.88
N PHE A 198 49.48 5.88 21.63
CA PHE A 198 49.66 4.95 20.51
C PHE A 198 50.54 5.56 19.41
N SER A 199 51.15 4.71 18.58
CA SER A 199 51.86 5.15 17.38
C SER A 199 51.03 5.01 16.10
N TYR A 200 51.41 5.77 15.08
CA TYR A 200 50.84 5.74 13.73
C TYR A 200 51.94 5.54 12.68
N ASP A 201 51.56 5.39 11.40
CA ASP A 201 52.49 5.12 10.30
C ASP A 201 52.36 6.18 9.19
N SER A 202 52.89 7.38 9.41
CA SER A 202 52.87 8.46 8.40
C SER A 202 53.82 9.62 8.71
N GLU A 203 54.40 10.21 7.67
CA GLU A 203 55.17 11.46 7.79
C GLU A 203 54.32 12.73 7.62
N ARG A 204 53.05 12.63 7.22
CA ARG A 204 52.16 13.81 7.03
C ARG A 204 52.08 14.70 8.28
N PRO A 205 51.96 14.17 9.52
CA PRO A 205 51.81 15.01 10.71
C PRO A 205 53.01 15.90 11.06
N LYS A 206 54.21 15.68 10.48
CA LYS A 206 55.36 16.60 10.62
C LYS A 206 55.07 18.02 10.12
N ARG A 207 54.03 18.20 9.30
CA ARG A 207 53.54 19.52 8.85
C ARG A 207 52.75 20.30 9.92
N TRP A 208 52.30 19.65 11.00
CA TRP A 208 51.30 20.20 11.93
C TRP A 208 51.85 20.52 13.33
N SER A 209 53.18 20.58 13.49
CA SER A 209 53.86 20.83 14.77
C SER A 209 53.61 22.22 15.41
N SER A 210 52.74 23.04 14.79
CA SER A 210 52.28 24.35 15.30
C SER A 210 50.75 24.42 15.49
N GLU A 211 50.03 23.31 15.33
CA GLU A 211 48.57 23.25 15.48
C GLU A 211 48.19 22.93 16.95
N ASN A 212 47.50 23.87 17.63
CA ASN A 212 47.28 23.82 19.09
C ASN A 212 45.88 23.31 19.52
N ASP A 213 44.98 23.03 18.57
CA ASP A 213 43.64 22.48 18.82
C ASP A 213 43.38 21.27 17.91
N LEU A 214 44.32 20.32 17.92
CA LEU A 214 44.23 19.08 17.15
C LEU A 214 43.26 18.09 17.79
N TRP A 215 42.44 17.45 16.95
CA TRP A 215 41.51 16.40 17.35
C TRP A 215 41.75 15.13 16.54
N ALA A 216 41.33 13.99 17.10
CA ALA A 216 41.26 12.73 16.39
C ALA A 216 39.83 12.17 16.48
N TYR A 217 39.35 11.58 15.39
CA TYR A 217 38.07 10.88 15.34
C TYR A 217 38.27 9.51 14.68
N GLY A 218 37.70 8.48 15.28
CA GLY A 218 37.87 7.11 14.80
C GLY A 218 37.15 6.08 15.64
N TYR A 219 37.41 4.83 15.29
CA TYR A 219 36.95 3.64 16.01
C TYR A 219 38.17 3.08 16.73
N TRP A 220 38.15 3.04 18.05
CA TRP A 220 39.37 2.92 18.86
C TRP A 220 39.72 1.47 19.24
N PHE A 221 38.70 0.61 19.32
CA PHE A 221 38.82 -0.81 19.66
C PHE A 221 37.82 -1.66 18.86
N TRP A 222 36.58 -1.18 18.73
CA TRP A 222 35.48 -1.82 18.01
C TRP A 222 34.87 -0.87 16.98
N SER A 223 34.56 -1.39 15.79
CA SER A 223 33.92 -0.63 14.68
C SER A 223 32.42 -0.33 14.87
N TRP A 224 31.93 -0.50 16.09
CA TRP A 224 30.62 -0.05 16.55
C TRP A 224 30.70 0.99 17.67
N ALA A 225 31.91 1.44 18.04
CA ALA A 225 32.12 2.51 19.01
C ALA A 225 33.10 3.56 18.45
N ASP A 226 32.55 4.52 17.71
CA ASP A 226 33.28 5.73 17.31
C ASP A 226 33.44 6.68 18.50
N MET A 227 34.49 7.51 18.47
CA MET A 227 34.62 8.65 19.38
C MET A 227 35.50 9.74 18.77
N GLY A 228 35.07 10.99 18.88
CA GLY A 228 35.92 12.18 18.72
C GLY A 228 36.63 12.51 20.03
N VAL A 229 37.95 12.69 20.01
CA VAL A 229 38.78 12.93 21.19
C VAL A 229 39.85 13.98 20.89
N LYS A 230 40.08 14.92 21.82
CA LYS A 230 41.15 15.91 21.69
C LYS A 230 42.52 15.25 21.84
N ILE A 231 43.50 15.69 21.05
CA ILE A 231 44.90 15.28 21.19
C ILE A 231 45.55 16.12 22.29
N HIS A 232 46.16 15.47 23.27
CA HIS A 232 46.94 16.09 24.33
C HIS A 232 48.37 16.41 23.88
N SER A 233 49.00 15.48 23.16
CA SER A 233 50.32 15.71 22.54
C SER A 233 50.48 14.91 21.24
N LEU A 234 51.29 15.44 20.33
CA LEU A 234 51.65 14.84 19.05
C LEU A 234 53.18 14.88 18.90
N ASP A 235 53.84 13.73 19.10
CA ASP A 235 55.26 13.56 18.84
C ASP A 235 55.46 13.18 17.36
N VAL A 236 55.72 14.20 16.54
CA VAL A 236 55.99 14.04 15.11
C VAL A 236 57.36 13.40 14.80
N THR A 237 58.21 13.17 15.80
CA THR A 237 59.54 12.54 15.64
C THR A 237 59.43 11.03 15.83
N ASN A 238 58.76 10.59 16.90
CA ASN A 238 58.55 9.18 17.23
C ASN A 238 57.21 8.62 16.70
N HIS A 239 56.43 9.44 15.98
CA HIS A 239 55.10 9.12 15.44
C HIS A 239 54.09 8.67 16.52
N VAL A 240 54.00 9.42 17.62
CA VAL A 240 53.13 9.09 18.76
C VAL A 240 52.04 10.15 18.96
N VAL A 241 50.80 9.69 19.19
CA VAL A 241 49.70 10.50 19.70
C VAL A 241 49.44 10.14 21.17
N GLU A 242 49.15 11.15 21.99
CA GLU A 242 48.44 10.97 23.25
C GLU A 242 47.08 11.66 23.20
N LEU A 243 46.02 10.93 23.56
CA LEU A 243 44.68 11.49 23.72
C LEU A 243 44.52 12.18 25.09
N GLU A 244 43.68 13.22 25.16
CA GLU A 244 43.36 13.91 26.42
C GLU A 244 42.66 12.99 27.44
N ARG A 245 41.89 12.01 26.96
CA ARG A 245 41.08 11.10 27.77
C ARG A 245 41.01 9.71 27.15
N ASP A 246 40.59 8.76 27.98
CA ASP A 246 40.35 7.38 27.58
C ASP A 246 39.13 7.28 26.64
N THR A 247 39.13 6.24 25.80
CA THR A 247 38.07 5.91 24.85
C THR A 247 37.16 4.81 25.42
N TRP A 248 35.92 4.72 24.95
CA TRP A 248 34.87 3.83 25.51
C TRP A 248 35.29 2.39 25.81
N TYR A 249 36.17 1.82 24.99
CA TYR A 249 36.68 0.45 25.12
C TYR A 249 38.21 0.37 25.07
N GLY A 250 38.89 1.51 25.21
CA GLY A 250 40.35 1.60 25.07
C GLY A 250 40.84 1.60 23.61
N LEU A 251 42.11 1.23 23.43
CA LEU A 251 42.85 1.23 22.18
C LEU A 251 43.25 -0.20 21.75
N LYS A 252 43.26 -0.44 20.44
CA LYS A 252 43.72 -1.69 19.83
C LYS A 252 44.46 -1.43 18.51
N GLU A 253 45.47 -2.22 18.22
CA GLU A 253 46.24 -2.16 16.97
C GLU A 253 45.34 -2.46 15.77
N GLY A 254 45.50 -1.71 14.67
CA GLY A 254 44.53 -1.60 13.58
C GLY A 254 44.90 -2.36 12.31
N HIS A 255 43.88 -2.92 11.66
CA HIS A 255 43.98 -3.67 10.41
C HIS A 255 43.02 -3.16 9.31
N TYR A 256 42.55 -1.91 9.42
CA TYR A 256 41.72 -1.26 8.41
C TYR A 256 42.47 -1.13 7.06
N ASN A 257 41.83 -1.57 5.97
CA ASN A 257 42.34 -1.46 4.60
C ASN A 257 41.21 -1.11 3.62
N ASN A 258 41.31 0.06 2.97
CA ASN A 258 40.35 0.49 1.94
C ASN A 258 40.25 -0.45 0.71
N GLN A 259 41.19 -1.37 0.51
CA GLN A 259 41.32 -2.17 -0.72
C GLN A 259 40.86 -3.62 -0.60
N SER A 260 40.47 -4.11 0.59
CA SER A 260 40.08 -5.52 0.78
C SER A 260 39.00 -5.73 1.85
N ASN A 261 37.82 -6.22 1.44
CA ASN A 261 36.73 -6.62 2.34
C ASN A 261 36.85 -8.07 2.86
N GLU A 262 37.89 -8.80 2.46
CA GLU A 262 38.06 -10.23 2.69
C GLU A 262 39.03 -10.56 3.84
N GLY A 263 38.89 -11.75 4.44
CA GLY A 263 39.81 -12.30 5.45
C GLY A 263 39.68 -11.76 6.88
N ILE A 264 39.48 -10.46 7.07
CA ILE A 264 39.42 -9.84 8.40
C ILE A 264 38.06 -10.13 9.07
N LYS A 265 38.07 -10.80 10.23
CA LYS A 265 36.87 -10.92 11.09
C LYS A 265 36.62 -9.62 11.83
N PHE A 266 35.35 -9.30 12.09
CA PHE A 266 34.95 -8.14 12.90
C PHE A 266 35.80 -7.97 14.18
N SER A 267 35.95 -9.04 14.96
CA SER A 267 36.70 -9.03 16.23
C SER A 267 38.21 -8.81 16.09
N GLN A 268 38.74 -8.77 14.86
CA GLN A 268 40.15 -8.60 14.51
C GLN A 268 40.44 -7.27 13.79
N GLN A 269 39.44 -6.41 13.53
CA GLN A 269 39.63 -5.19 12.75
C GLN A 269 40.49 -4.12 13.47
N GLY A 270 40.33 -3.98 14.79
CA GLY A 270 41.17 -3.09 15.61
C GLY A 270 40.88 -1.59 15.46
N GLY A 271 41.82 -0.75 15.89
CA GLY A 271 41.65 0.70 15.99
C GLY A 271 42.16 1.49 14.79
N TYR A 272 41.34 2.41 14.26
CA TYR A 272 41.64 3.24 13.10
C TYR A 272 40.95 4.61 13.20
N PHE A 273 41.64 5.67 12.77
CA PHE A 273 41.28 7.06 13.06
C PHE A 273 41.73 8.03 11.96
N ARG A 274 41.26 9.28 12.06
CA ARG A 274 41.68 10.44 11.25
C ARG A 274 41.90 11.65 12.17
N PHE A 275 42.80 12.53 11.79
CA PHE A 275 42.99 13.84 12.43
C PHE A 275 41.94 14.84 11.94
N LEU A 276 41.52 15.75 12.80
CA LEU A 276 40.51 16.79 12.56
C LEU A 276 41.01 18.16 13.06
N ASN A 277 40.42 19.23 12.51
CA ASN A 277 40.68 20.64 12.88
C ASN A 277 42.13 21.06 12.60
N VAL A 278 42.62 20.78 11.38
CA VAL A 278 44.02 20.99 10.99
C VAL A 278 44.12 22.03 9.86
N LEU A 279 44.64 23.24 10.13
CA LEU A 279 44.75 24.28 9.09
C LEU A 279 45.65 23.85 7.93
N GLY A 280 46.73 23.12 8.24
CA GLY A 280 47.64 22.54 7.24
C GLY A 280 47.00 21.49 6.31
N GLU A 281 45.74 21.12 6.53
CA GLU A 281 44.97 20.15 5.75
C GLU A 281 43.62 20.75 5.28
N ILE A 282 43.58 22.05 4.96
CA ILE A 282 42.66 22.55 3.92
C ILE A 282 43.32 22.24 2.57
N ASP A 283 43.07 21.04 2.03
CA ASP A 283 43.72 20.55 0.80
C ASP A 283 42.74 20.05 -0.29
N GLU A 284 41.44 19.94 0.02
CA GLU A 284 40.36 19.76 -0.95
C GLU A 284 39.38 20.96 -0.98
N PRO A 285 38.71 21.24 -2.13
CA PRO A 285 37.60 22.18 -2.19
C PRO A 285 36.44 21.74 -1.27
N GLY A 286 35.83 22.71 -0.58
CA GLY A 286 34.74 22.46 0.38
C GLY A 286 35.19 22.24 1.82
N GLU A 287 36.47 22.48 2.13
CA GLU A 287 37.01 22.38 3.50
C GLU A 287 37.12 23.73 4.21
N TYR A 288 36.99 23.69 5.55
CA TYR A 288 37.16 24.86 6.41
C TYR A 288 37.88 24.55 7.72
N TYR A 289 38.45 25.59 8.35
CA TYR A 289 39.06 25.58 9.68
C TYR A 289 38.69 26.89 10.40
N ILE A 290 38.53 26.83 11.72
CA ILE A 290 38.27 28.01 12.56
C ILE A 290 39.36 28.08 13.63
N ASP A 291 40.16 29.14 13.59
CA ASP A 291 41.01 29.49 14.71
C ASP A 291 40.14 30.10 15.82
N ARG A 292 39.77 29.27 16.80
CA ARG A 292 38.95 29.70 17.94
C ARG A 292 39.70 30.61 18.93
N SER A 293 41.00 30.83 18.76
CA SER A 293 41.79 31.77 19.58
C SER A 293 41.82 33.19 19.00
N SER A 294 41.76 33.34 17.67
CA SER A 294 41.72 34.64 16.99
C SER A 294 40.36 35.01 16.40
N GLY A 295 39.42 34.06 16.29
CA GLY A 295 38.10 34.26 15.69
C GLY A 295 38.08 34.18 14.16
N VAL A 296 39.17 33.75 13.52
CA VAL A 296 39.28 33.73 12.05
C VAL A 296 38.81 32.39 11.47
N LEU A 297 37.81 32.46 10.59
CA LEU A 297 37.38 31.38 9.70
C LEU A 297 38.26 31.38 8.44
N TYR A 298 38.76 30.21 8.06
CA TYR A 298 39.44 29.93 6.80
C TYR A 298 38.68 28.86 6.02
N LEU A 299 38.44 29.04 4.71
CA LEU A 299 37.76 28.05 3.88
C LEU A 299 38.25 28.02 2.43
N TRP A 300 38.21 26.86 1.79
CA TRP A 300 38.35 26.70 0.33
C TRP A 300 36.95 26.49 -0.26
N PRO A 301 36.41 27.41 -1.09
CA PRO A 301 35.09 27.27 -1.70
C PRO A 301 34.96 25.98 -2.54
N PRO A 302 33.84 25.24 -2.48
CA PRO A 302 33.61 24.03 -3.27
C PRO A 302 33.28 24.32 -4.75
N THR A 303 33.95 25.29 -5.36
CA THR A 303 33.77 25.69 -6.76
C THR A 303 34.89 25.16 -7.65
N SER A 304 34.59 24.90 -8.92
CA SER A 304 35.57 24.45 -9.91
C SER A 304 36.70 25.47 -10.16
N SER A 305 36.45 26.76 -9.92
CA SER A 305 37.43 27.84 -9.91
C SER A 305 38.20 27.99 -8.60
N GLY A 306 37.72 27.38 -7.51
CA GLY A 306 38.20 27.64 -6.15
C GLY A 306 38.05 29.11 -5.73
N HIS A 307 37.06 29.83 -6.27
CA HIS A 307 36.80 31.25 -6.01
C HIS A 307 35.34 31.48 -5.61
N LEU A 308 35.11 32.54 -4.83
CA LEU A 308 33.77 33.05 -4.48
C LEU A 308 33.26 34.03 -5.53
N SER A 309 31.96 34.01 -5.80
CA SER A 309 31.24 35.04 -6.56
C SER A 309 30.34 35.89 -5.63
N SER A 310 29.83 37.00 -6.15
CA SER A 310 28.85 37.86 -5.45
C SER A 310 27.50 37.20 -5.17
N HIS A 311 27.22 36.03 -5.77
CA HIS A 311 25.97 35.29 -5.59
C HIS A 311 26.09 34.15 -4.58
N ASP A 312 27.32 33.76 -4.23
CA ASP A 312 27.57 32.70 -3.25
C ASP A 312 27.27 33.17 -1.83
N VAL A 313 26.79 32.24 -1.02
CA VAL A 313 26.33 32.52 0.33
C VAL A 313 26.95 31.53 1.31
N ILE A 314 27.64 32.07 2.30
CA ILE A 314 28.15 31.31 3.43
C ILE A 314 27.17 31.49 4.59
N TYR A 315 26.82 30.42 5.28
CA TYR A 315 26.04 30.45 6.52
C TYR A 315 26.82 29.77 7.65
N THR A 316 26.52 30.12 8.90
CA THR A 316 27.17 29.53 10.08
C THR A 316 26.17 29.19 11.18
N SER A 317 26.32 28.06 11.86
CA SER A 317 25.42 27.67 12.97
C SER A 317 25.74 28.36 14.29
N ILE A 318 24.74 28.99 14.90
CA ILE A 318 24.92 29.83 16.10
C ILE A 318 24.09 29.30 17.27
N ILE A 319 22.77 29.25 17.15
CA ILE A 319 21.90 28.83 18.26
C ILE A 319 21.86 27.31 18.39
N ASN A 320 21.55 26.82 19.59
CA ASN A 320 21.49 25.40 19.87
C ASN A 320 20.27 24.73 19.24
N ASP A 321 19.06 25.09 19.68
CA ASP A 321 17.81 24.55 19.16
C ASP A 321 17.03 25.66 18.43
N CYS A 322 16.38 25.39 17.28
CA CYS A 322 15.56 26.43 16.64
C CYS A 322 14.23 26.63 17.37
N PHE A 323 13.47 25.56 17.59
CA PHE A 323 12.24 25.55 18.37
C PHE A 323 12.33 24.63 19.59
N SER A 324 11.84 25.09 20.74
CA SER A 324 11.75 24.29 21.96
C SER A 324 10.35 24.38 22.58
N LEU A 325 9.62 23.26 22.59
CA LEU A 325 8.34 23.07 23.26
C LEU A 325 8.56 22.49 24.67
N ASP A 326 7.77 22.94 25.64
CA ASP A 326 7.78 22.43 27.01
C ASP A 326 6.69 21.38 27.29
N GLY A 327 6.70 20.81 28.49
CA GLY A 327 5.73 19.81 28.96
C GLY A 327 4.33 20.35 29.28
N THR A 328 4.03 21.59 28.91
CA THR A 328 2.67 22.15 28.92
C THR A 328 2.14 22.45 27.53
N SER A 329 3.00 22.26 26.50
CA SER A 329 2.75 22.68 25.13
C SER A 329 1.93 21.65 24.36
N THR A 330 0.81 22.10 23.81
CA THR A 330 -0.13 21.26 23.07
C THR A 330 -0.80 22.01 21.92
N ASN A 331 -1.31 21.28 20.92
CA ASN A 331 -2.01 21.84 19.76
C ASN A 331 -1.13 22.81 18.94
N VAL A 332 0.04 22.32 18.51
CA VAL A 332 1.03 23.11 17.73
C VAL A 332 1.28 22.44 16.38
N VAL A 333 1.25 23.21 15.29
CA VAL A 333 1.50 22.76 13.91
C VAL A 333 2.63 23.58 13.29
N PHE A 334 3.58 22.91 12.65
CA PHE A 334 4.61 23.50 11.78
C PHE A 334 4.37 23.02 10.35
N ARG A 335 4.23 23.94 9.38
CA ARG A 335 3.87 23.59 7.99
C ARG A 335 4.65 24.35 6.91
N GLY A 336 5.27 23.62 5.99
CA GLY A 336 5.60 24.16 4.67
C GLY A 336 6.76 25.16 4.59
N PHE A 337 7.72 25.13 5.52
CA PHE A 337 8.92 25.99 5.44
C PHE A 337 10.21 25.22 5.72
N THR A 338 11.36 25.80 5.36
CA THR A 338 12.69 25.24 5.63
C THR A 338 13.18 25.69 7.01
N LEU A 339 13.76 24.76 7.77
CA LEU A 339 14.33 25.01 9.10
C LEU A 339 15.76 24.48 9.16
N GLU A 340 16.76 25.34 9.40
CA GLU A 340 18.15 24.93 9.22
C GLU A 340 19.22 25.60 10.09
N ALA A 341 20.43 25.05 10.06
CA ALA A 341 21.68 25.63 10.56
C ALA A 341 21.76 25.90 12.09
N CYS A 342 21.21 25.00 12.92
CA CYS A 342 21.36 25.05 14.38
C CYS A 342 22.34 23.98 14.90
N ARG A 343 23.00 24.22 16.05
CA ARG A 343 24.03 23.32 16.62
C ARG A 343 23.49 22.03 17.22
N ARG A 344 22.19 21.93 17.48
CA ARG A 344 21.51 20.76 18.06
C ARG A 344 20.23 20.41 17.30
N PHE A 345 19.06 20.79 17.80
CA PHE A 345 17.78 20.29 17.29
C PHE A 345 17.00 21.34 16.48
N GLY A 346 16.44 20.95 15.33
CA GLY A 346 15.53 21.82 14.60
C GLY A 346 14.25 22.07 15.40
N ILE A 347 13.50 21.01 15.69
CA ILE A 347 12.34 21.06 16.59
C ILE A 347 12.56 20.13 17.77
N LYS A 348 12.42 20.66 18.99
CA LYS A 348 12.59 19.95 20.25
C LYS A 348 11.30 19.99 21.08
N GLY A 349 10.91 18.88 21.70
CA GLY A 349 9.81 18.82 22.67
C GLY A 349 10.11 17.87 23.83
N ASN A 350 9.49 18.10 24.99
CA ASN A 350 9.67 17.24 26.16
C ASN A 350 8.36 17.13 26.97
N ASN A 351 7.68 15.98 26.88
CA ASN A 351 6.29 15.76 27.32
C ASN A 351 5.27 16.68 26.61
N ALA A 352 5.48 16.94 25.31
CA ALA A 352 4.57 17.77 24.50
C ALA A 352 3.48 16.89 23.83
N HIS A 353 2.27 17.42 23.65
CA HIS A 353 1.10 16.62 23.28
C HIS A 353 0.32 17.19 22.07
N ASN A 354 -0.07 16.36 21.10
CA ASN A 354 -0.72 16.80 19.85
C ASN A 354 0.09 17.88 19.12
N VAL A 355 1.21 17.45 18.53
CA VAL A 355 2.13 18.34 17.78
C VAL A 355 2.34 17.77 16.39
N THR A 356 2.05 18.58 15.36
CA THR A 356 2.24 18.19 13.96
C THR A 356 3.43 18.93 13.36
N VAL A 357 4.33 18.20 12.71
CA VAL A 357 5.40 18.73 11.86
C VAL A 357 5.13 18.19 10.46
N GLU A 358 4.75 19.04 9.51
CA GLU A 358 4.38 18.58 8.17
C GLU A 358 4.91 19.45 7.01
N GLN A 359 5.16 18.81 5.87
CA GLN A 359 5.62 19.52 4.65
C GLN A 359 6.90 20.37 4.87
N MET A 360 7.70 20.04 5.89
CA MET A 360 8.89 20.78 6.29
C MET A 360 10.13 20.25 5.58
N GLU A 361 11.06 21.13 5.20
CA GLU A 361 12.46 20.75 5.02
C GLU A 361 13.19 21.06 6.32
N ILE A 362 13.84 20.09 6.95
CA ILE A 362 14.65 20.32 8.15
C ILE A 362 16.04 19.76 7.92
N LYS A 363 17.05 20.64 7.92
CA LYS A 363 18.41 20.30 7.49
C LYS A 363 19.51 20.98 8.29
N ASN A 364 20.76 20.57 8.06
CA ASN A 364 21.94 21.24 8.60
C ASN A 364 21.93 21.37 10.15
N THR A 365 21.39 20.36 10.85
CA THR A 365 21.27 20.34 12.32
C THR A 365 22.41 19.55 12.96
N GLY A 366 23.12 20.14 13.92
CA GLY A 366 24.26 19.50 14.58
C GLY A 366 23.92 18.28 15.45
N SER A 367 22.62 18.01 15.67
CA SER A 367 22.06 16.78 16.22
C SER A 367 20.85 16.32 15.39
N TYR A 368 19.80 15.78 16.02
CA TYR A 368 18.56 15.35 15.34
C TYR A 368 17.77 16.52 14.72
N ASN A 369 17.24 16.34 13.50
CA ASN A 369 16.34 17.33 12.88
C ASN A 369 15.10 17.57 13.77
N VAL A 370 14.50 16.49 14.32
CA VAL A 370 13.35 16.54 15.24
C VAL A 370 13.61 15.65 16.46
N PHE A 371 13.40 16.17 17.67
CA PHE A 371 13.67 15.48 18.94
C PHE A 371 12.55 15.66 19.97
N PHE A 372 11.80 14.61 20.27
CA PHE A 372 10.81 14.58 21.35
C PHE A 372 11.19 13.54 22.41
N SER A 373 11.13 13.95 23.69
CA SER A 373 11.49 13.13 24.85
C SER A 373 10.38 13.05 25.91
N GLY A 374 10.56 12.15 26.86
CA GLY A 374 9.59 11.92 27.94
C GLY A 374 8.30 11.32 27.40
N ASP A 375 7.19 11.66 28.04
CA ASP A 375 5.86 11.20 27.63
C ASP A 375 5.25 12.14 26.57
N SER A 376 5.94 12.34 25.43
CA SER A 376 5.37 13.15 24.34
C SER A 376 4.37 12.31 23.54
N ARG A 377 3.14 12.82 23.32
CA ARG A 377 2.04 12.04 22.73
C ARG A 377 1.39 12.72 21.53
N ASP A 378 0.77 11.92 20.68
CA ASP A 378 0.05 12.38 19.47
C ASP A 378 0.93 13.28 18.58
N VAL A 379 2.25 13.04 18.59
CA VAL A 379 3.22 13.75 17.77
C VAL A 379 3.23 13.12 16.38
N THR A 380 2.88 13.91 15.37
CA THR A 380 2.84 13.49 13.96
C THR A 380 3.92 14.20 13.16
N ILE A 381 4.76 13.44 12.45
CA ILE A 381 5.79 13.95 11.55
C ILE A 381 5.50 13.39 10.15
N SER A 382 5.13 14.23 9.18
CA SER A 382 4.72 13.73 7.85
C SER A 382 4.94 14.65 6.65
N ARG A 383 5.22 14.09 5.46
CA ARG A 383 5.57 14.85 4.23
C ARG A 383 6.84 15.71 4.38
N CYS A 384 7.71 15.38 5.33
CA CYS A 384 8.92 16.16 5.60
C CYS A 384 10.15 15.59 4.87
N ASN A 385 11.05 16.49 4.48
CA ASN A 385 12.41 16.20 4.01
C ASN A 385 13.38 16.44 5.18
N LEU A 386 14.01 15.38 5.68
CA LEU A 386 14.83 15.43 6.90
C LEU A 386 16.26 14.95 6.58
N HIS A 387 17.22 15.87 6.51
CA HIS A 387 18.55 15.52 6.00
C HIS A 387 19.73 16.36 6.50
N ASP A 388 20.95 15.92 6.21
CA ASP A 388 22.21 16.59 6.61
C ASP A 388 22.29 16.94 8.11
N GLY A 389 21.53 16.22 8.94
CA GLY A 389 21.61 16.25 10.39
C GLY A 389 22.45 15.10 10.92
N ASP A 390 22.81 15.14 12.19
CA ASP A 390 23.42 13.98 12.83
C ASP A 390 22.40 12.83 12.96
N GLY A 391 21.11 13.16 13.18
CA GLY A 391 19.99 12.22 13.06
C GLY A 391 18.76 12.86 12.42
N GLY A 392 17.80 12.04 12.01
CA GLY A 392 16.51 12.52 11.49
C GLY A 392 15.54 12.84 12.64
N VAL A 393 14.85 11.81 13.11
CA VAL A 393 13.84 11.90 14.18
C VAL A 393 14.30 11.13 15.42
N SER A 394 14.06 11.67 16.61
CA SER A 394 14.05 10.93 17.88
C SER A 394 12.72 11.19 18.57
N LEU A 395 12.00 10.13 18.96
CA LEU A 395 10.62 10.22 19.41
C LEU A 395 10.35 9.23 20.55
N ASP A 396 9.99 9.77 21.70
CA ASP A 396 9.65 9.08 22.95
C ASP A 396 8.21 9.41 23.35
N GLY A 397 7.48 8.47 23.93
CA GLY A 397 6.09 8.71 24.30
C GLY A 397 5.30 7.52 24.82
N GLY A 398 4.27 7.80 25.61
CA GLY A 398 3.51 6.77 26.32
C GLY A 398 4.27 6.24 27.54
N ASP A 399 3.58 5.46 28.37
CA ASP A 399 4.17 4.88 29.57
C ASP A 399 4.25 3.35 29.47
N ARG A 400 5.48 2.83 29.56
CA ARG A 400 5.75 1.38 29.56
C ARG A 400 5.23 0.67 30.81
N VAL A 401 5.16 1.32 31.97
CA VAL A 401 4.70 0.69 33.22
C VAL A 401 3.22 0.30 33.11
N THR A 402 2.38 1.22 32.64
CA THR A 402 0.94 0.99 32.38
C THR A 402 0.64 0.41 30.99
N LEU A 403 1.60 0.42 30.06
CA LEU A 403 1.41 0.19 28.62
C LEU A 403 0.43 1.19 27.97
N THR A 404 0.42 2.43 28.46
CA THR A 404 -0.35 3.53 27.87
C THR A 404 0.26 3.92 26.51
N PRO A 405 -0.51 3.87 25.41
CA PRO A 405 0.01 4.17 24.07
C PRO A 405 0.36 5.66 23.89
N SER A 406 1.30 5.93 22.98
CA SER A 406 1.75 7.28 22.66
C SER A 406 0.92 8.02 21.61
N GLY A 407 0.24 7.32 20.71
CA GLY A 407 -0.40 7.92 19.53
C GLY A 407 0.59 8.44 18.45
N ASN A 408 1.89 8.40 18.71
CA ASN A 408 2.93 9.01 17.88
C ASN A 408 3.05 8.36 16.49
N LEU A 409 3.23 9.18 15.45
CA LEU A 409 3.20 8.77 14.04
C LEU A 409 4.32 9.43 13.23
N VAL A 410 5.15 8.64 12.55
CA VAL A 410 6.15 9.11 11.57
C VAL A 410 5.79 8.52 10.21
N THR A 411 5.36 9.33 9.24
CA THR A 411 4.83 8.82 7.98
C THR A 411 5.05 9.68 6.73
N ASP A 412 5.27 9.05 5.56
CA ASP A 412 5.39 9.75 4.27
C ASP A 412 6.54 10.80 4.26
N ASN A 413 7.65 10.50 4.95
CA ASN A 413 8.85 11.36 5.02
C ASN A 413 10.01 10.76 4.21
N LEU A 414 10.88 11.63 3.67
CA LEU A 414 12.16 11.26 3.10
C LEU A 414 13.28 11.64 4.10
N ILE A 415 14.09 10.69 4.54
CA ILE A 415 15.12 10.89 5.58
C ILE A 415 16.48 10.42 5.08
N TRP A 416 17.45 11.33 4.85
CA TRP A 416 18.71 10.96 4.21
C TRP A 416 19.94 11.78 4.62
N ARG A 417 21.16 11.28 4.35
CA ARG A 417 22.43 11.90 4.81
C ARG A 417 22.47 12.14 6.33
N PHE A 418 21.83 11.24 7.08
CA PHE A 418 21.90 11.16 8.54
C PHE A 418 23.18 10.46 9.00
N SER A 419 23.47 10.51 10.31
CA SER A 419 24.78 10.13 10.88
C SER A 419 25.91 10.94 10.25
N ARG A 420 25.72 12.26 10.03
CA ARG A 420 26.65 13.09 9.22
C ARG A 420 28.05 13.18 9.84
N GLU A 421 28.13 13.44 11.14
CA GLU A 421 29.40 13.61 11.87
C GLU A 421 29.66 12.45 12.83
N THR A 422 28.64 12.03 13.59
CA THR A 422 28.65 10.86 14.48
C THR A 422 28.43 9.57 13.67
N GLY A 423 29.38 8.64 13.75
CA GLY A 423 29.34 7.37 13.03
C GLY A 423 28.46 6.30 13.68
N VAL A 424 28.17 6.39 14.98
CA VAL A 424 27.32 5.41 15.70
C VAL A 424 26.32 6.04 16.67
N GLY A 425 25.06 5.59 16.54
CA GLY A 425 23.98 5.85 17.50
C GLY A 425 23.10 7.05 17.14
N ALA A 426 23.50 7.87 16.17
CA ALA A 426 22.66 8.88 15.54
C ALA A 426 21.96 8.25 14.31
N ASN A 427 20.63 8.14 14.36
CA ASN A 427 19.82 7.30 13.45
C ASN A 427 18.88 8.17 12.58
N ALA A 428 18.33 7.60 11.49
CA ALA A 428 17.24 8.25 10.74
C ALA A 428 15.98 8.43 11.61
N LEU A 429 15.67 7.41 12.42
CA LEU A 429 14.60 7.39 13.41
C LEU A 429 15.04 6.62 14.66
N SER A 430 14.95 7.28 15.81
CA SER A 430 15.11 6.69 17.15
C SER A 430 13.77 6.66 17.89
N LEU A 431 13.14 5.49 17.98
CA LEU A 431 11.80 5.32 18.56
C LEU A 431 11.84 4.76 19.99
N ARG A 432 11.03 5.31 20.90
CA ARG A 432 10.92 4.85 22.28
C ARG A 432 9.48 4.89 22.81
N GLY A 433 9.23 4.13 23.88
CA GLY A 433 7.98 4.17 24.64
C GLY A 433 6.98 3.06 24.27
N VAL A 434 5.76 3.44 23.84
CA VAL A 434 4.66 2.48 23.57
C VAL A 434 3.84 2.85 22.32
N ALA A 435 3.54 1.85 21.48
CA ALA A 435 2.54 1.84 20.41
C ALA A 435 2.63 2.94 19.33
N ALA A 436 3.79 3.58 19.18
CA ALA A 436 4.05 4.50 18.08
C ALA A 436 4.14 3.78 16.72
N ARG A 437 3.75 4.47 15.64
CA ARG A 437 3.69 3.95 14.26
C ARG A 437 4.73 4.62 13.35
N VAL A 438 5.34 3.83 12.47
CA VAL A 438 6.32 4.27 11.47
C VAL A 438 5.93 3.69 10.12
N GLN A 439 5.48 4.51 9.17
CA GLN A 439 4.89 3.97 7.93
C GLN A 439 5.09 4.82 6.66
N TYR A 440 5.34 4.18 5.51
CA TYR A 440 5.54 4.85 4.21
C TYR A 440 6.71 5.85 4.17
N ASN A 441 7.69 5.76 5.07
CA ASN A 441 8.90 6.60 5.01
C ASN A 441 9.95 5.97 4.10
N ASP A 442 10.77 6.80 3.47
CA ASP A 442 11.96 6.38 2.72
C ASP A 442 13.22 6.88 3.46
N MET A 443 14.12 5.95 3.83
CA MET A 443 15.25 6.22 4.72
C MET A 443 16.56 5.70 4.14
N HIS A 444 17.47 6.61 3.76
CA HIS A 444 18.67 6.20 3.01
C HIS A 444 19.94 7.05 3.16
N THR A 445 21.05 6.53 2.63
CA THR A 445 22.36 7.20 2.62
C THR A 445 22.81 7.66 4.02
N GLY A 446 22.82 6.72 4.98
CA GLY A 446 23.23 6.98 6.36
C GLY A 446 24.45 6.16 6.78
N GLN A 447 25.28 6.72 7.65
CA GLN A 447 26.50 6.03 8.13
C GLN A 447 26.17 4.91 9.13
N TYR A 448 25.06 5.02 9.86
CA TYR A 448 24.58 4.04 10.84
C TYR A 448 23.17 3.47 10.49
N THR A 449 22.47 2.94 11.49
CA THR A 449 21.09 2.40 11.45
C THR A 449 20.07 3.45 11.00
N ALA A 450 19.09 3.09 10.15
CA ALA A 450 17.94 3.96 9.90
C ALA A 450 16.95 3.93 11.07
N ILE A 451 16.29 2.80 11.34
CA ILE A 451 15.29 2.71 12.43
C ILE A 451 15.88 1.96 13.63
N ARG A 452 16.06 2.67 14.74
CA ARG A 452 16.41 2.08 16.04
C ARG A 452 15.25 2.26 17.01
N TRP A 453 14.82 1.20 17.69
CA TRP A 453 13.67 1.28 18.61
C TRP A 453 13.96 0.65 19.98
N SER A 454 13.20 1.01 21.02
CA SER A 454 13.04 0.20 22.23
C SER A 454 11.75 0.58 22.96
N GLY A 455 10.97 -0.40 23.39
CA GLY A 455 9.59 -0.14 23.83
C GLY A 455 8.65 -1.25 23.44
N ASN A 456 7.35 -0.97 23.52
CA ASN A 456 6.30 -1.98 23.41
C ASN A 456 5.32 -1.67 22.28
N ASP A 457 4.84 -2.72 21.60
CA ASP A 457 3.75 -2.66 20.61
C ASP A 457 3.95 -1.69 19.42
N HIS A 458 5.18 -1.27 19.12
CA HIS A 458 5.47 -0.40 17.97
C HIS A 458 5.22 -1.13 16.64
N VAL A 459 4.71 -0.40 15.64
CA VAL A 459 4.47 -0.94 14.29
C VAL A 459 5.28 -0.16 13.26
N MET A 460 6.19 -0.86 12.58
CA MET A 460 7.04 -0.35 11.51
C MET A 460 6.61 -1.01 10.19
N GLU A 461 5.80 -0.32 9.38
CA GLU A 461 5.18 -0.93 8.20
C GLU A 461 5.24 -0.12 6.89
N TYR A 462 5.43 -0.80 5.74
CA TYR A 462 5.53 -0.18 4.40
C TYR A 462 6.66 0.86 4.20
N ASN A 463 7.69 0.88 5.03
CA ASN A 463 8.84 1.78 4.84
C ASN A 463 9.83 1.22 3.79
N ASN A 464 10.56 2.11 3.14
CA ASN A 464 11.70 1.79 2.29
C ASN A 464 12.98 2.16 3.06
N VAL A 465 13.90 1.21 3.23
CA VAL A 465 15.12 1.38 4.04
C VAL A 465 16.30 0.84 3.26
N HIS A 466 17.21 1.72 2.83
CA HIS A 466 18.34 1.26 2.02
C HIS A 466 19.60 2.11 2.07
N HIS A 467 20.74 1.52 1.69
CA HIS A 467 22.02 2.21 1.67
C HIS A 467 22.39 2.82 3.05
N THR A 468 22.13 2.07 4.11
CA THR A 468 22.41 2.40 5.51
C THR A 468 23.66 1.66 6.03
N CYS A 469 24.08 1.89 7.28
CA CYS A 469 25.29 1.30 7.86
C CYS A 469 26.59 1.58 7.05
N GLN A 470 26.68 2.71 6.35
CA GLN A 470 27.74 2.91 5.36
C GLN A 470 29.17 3.04 5.89
N ASN A 471 29.38 3.34 7.19
CA ASN A 471 30.74 3.44 7.76
C ASN A 471 30.92 2.66 9.09
N SER A 472 29.93 1.88 9.52
CA SER A 472 29.92 1.18 10.81
C SER A 472 29.82 -0.35 10.63
N SER A 473 30.21 -1.07 11.68
CA SER A 473 29.82 -2.47 11.92
C SER A 473 28.70 -2.54 12.96
N ASP A 474 28.16 -3.74 13.17
CA ASP A 474 27.27 -4.13 14.28
C ASP A 474 26.01 -3.25 14.31
N CYS A 475 25.34 -3.25 13.15
CA CYS A 475 24.13 -2.50 12.92
C CYS A 475 23.28 -3.13 11.80
N GLY A 476 22.05 -2.69 11.69
CA GLY A 476 21.22 -2.99 10.54
C GLY A 476 20.42 -1.78 10.07
N GLY A 477 19.76 -1.89 8.92
CA GLY A 477 18.82 -0.87 8.46
C GLY A 477 17.73 -0.59 9.50
N ILE A 478 17.21 -1.66 10.11
CA ILE A 478 16.34 -1.61 11.29
C ILE A 478 16.99 -2.43 12.41
N HIS A 479 17.35 -1.83 13.55
CA HIS A 479 18.15 -2.49 14.59
C HIS A 479 17.68 -2.20 16.02
N SER A 480 17.56 -3.24 16.85
CA SER A 480 17.42 -3.12 18.30
C SER A 480 18.11 -4.28 19.02
N GLY A 481 18.51 -4.05 20.29
CA GLY A 481 19.27 -5.01 21.08
C GLY A 481 18.92 -5.04 22.58
N ARG A 482 19.14 -6.19 23.21
CA ARG A 482 19.25 -6.36 24.67
C ARG A 482 18.04 -5.94 25.51
N ASP A 483 16.84 -6.41 25.18
CA ASP A 483 15.63 -6.22 25.99
C ASP A 483 14.62 -7.38 25.85
N TRP A 484 14.28 -8.04 26.96
CA TRP A 484 13.21 -9.06 27.02
C TRP A 484 11.80 -8.47 27.20
N THR A 485 11.71 -7.23 27.67
CA THR A 485 10.45 -6.54 28.02
C THR A 485 9.83 -5.79 26.84
N ALA A 486 10.62 -5.55 25.79
CA ALA A 486 10.24 -4.79 24.62
C ALA A 486 9.44 -5.65 23.61
N ARG A 487 8.25 -6.10 24.04
CA ARG A 487 7.45 -7.13 23.37
C ARG A 487 6.29 -6.54 22.56
N GLY A 488 5.78 -7.32 21.61
CA GLY A 488 4.63 -6.95 20.77
C GLY A 488 4.98 -6.06 19.57
N ASN A 489 6.26 -5.77 19.35
CA ASN A 489 6.72 -4.95 18.23
C ASN A 489 6.60 -5.72 16.89
N ILE A 490 6.09 -5.05 15.85
CA ILE A 490 5.85 -5.62 14.52
C ILE A 490 6.62 -4.82 13.47
N ILE A 491 7.40 -5.51 12.63
CA ILE A 491 8.09 -4.96 11.46
C ILE A 491 7.56 -5.68 10.23
N ARG A 492 6.77 -5.02 9.38
CA ARG A 492 6.09 -5.70 8.26
C ARG A 492 5.97 -4.94 6.95
N LYS A 493 5.89 -5.65 5.82
CA LYS A 493 5.62 -5.08 4.48
C LYS A 493 6.67 -4.08 3.96
N ASN A 494 7.73 -3.84 4.72
CA ASN A 494 8.82 -2.92 4.39
C ASN A 494 9.61 -3.45 3.19
N HIS A 495 10.40 -2.58 2.57
CA HIS A 495 11.41 -2.91 1.58
C HIS A 495 12.78 -2.56 2.18
N ILE A 496 13.66 -3.55 2.29
CA ILE A 496 14.92 -3.41 3.04
C ILE A 496 16.06 -3.90 2.15
N HIS A 497 16.90 -3.00 1.65
CA HIS A 497 17.92 -3.36 0.66
C HIS A 497 19.22 -2.57 0.69
N HIS A 498 20.26 -3.11 0.05
CA HIS A 498 21.55 -2.42 -0.09
C HIS A 498 22.21 -2.04 1.25
N THR A 499 21.86 -2.75 2.34
CA THR A 499 22.60 -2.69 3.61
C THR A 499 23.80 -3.63 3.51
N LEU A 500 24.91 -3.08 3.03
CA LEU A 500 26.10 -3.80 2.57
C LEU A 500 27.35 -3.25 3.26
N ARG A 501 28.31 -4.12 3.60
CA ARG A 501 29.57 -3.70 4.23
C ARG A 501 30.36 -2.77 3.31
N ARG A 502 30.92 -1.73 3.93
CA ARG A 502 31.81 -0.75 3.28
C ARG A 502 33.12 -0.51 4.05
N VAL A 503 33.25 -1.07 5.26
CA VAL A 503 34.52 -1.14 6.00
C VAL A 503 34.90 -2.60 6.24
N PRO A 504 36.21 -2.96 6.23
CA PRO A 504 36.63 -4.37 6.29
C PRO A 504 36.18 -5.08 7.55
N GLY A 505 35.65 -6.29 7.41
CA GLY A 505 35.20 -7.10 8.55
C GLY A 505 33.92 -6.62 9.24
N ALA A 506 33.22 -5.61 8.72
CA ALA A 506 31.92 -5.22 9.26
C ALA A 506 30.88 -6.35 9.20
N ASP A 507 30.01 -6.40 10.20
CA ASP A 507 28.79 -7.22 10.22
C ASP A 507 27.58 -6.28 10.13
N VAL A 508 26.83 -6.33 9.02
CA VAL A 508 25.70 -5.44 8.76
C VAL A 508 24.48 -6.20 8.24
N ARG A 509 23.28 -5.77 8.63
CA ARG A 509 22.03 -6.55 8.44
C ARG A 509 20.86 -5.73 7.91
N GLY A 510 19.87 -6.36 7.30
CA GLY A 510 18.59 -5.70 6.94
C GLY A 510 17.79 -5.34 8.21
N ILE A 511 17.34 -6.37 8.93
CA ILE A 511 16.83 -6.25 10.32
C ILE A 511 17.84 -6.90 11.27
N MET A 512 18.09 -6.26 12.42
CA MET A 512 18.97 -6.79 13.46
C MET A 512 18.25 -6.88 14.81
N LEU A 513 18.08 -8.11 15.31
CA LEU A 513 17.55 -8.43 16.64
C LEU A 513 18.70 -8.94 17.50
N ASP A 514 19.37 -8.03 18.21
CA ASP A 514 20.66 -8.29 18.83
C ASP A 514 20.58 -8.61 20.34
N ASP A 515 21.60 -9.30 20.87
CA ASP A 515 21.83 -9.48 22.30
C ASP A 515 20.60 -9.88 23.14
N GLN A 516 19.91 -10.94 22.72
CA GLN A 516 18.71 -11.48 23.36
C GLN A 516 17.46 -10.59 23.24
N TYR A 517 17.41 -9.62 22.31
CA TYR A 517 16.17 -8.90 22.00
C TYR A 517 15.08 -9.85 21.48
N SER A 518 13.87 -9.69 22.00
CA SER A 518 12.89 -10.79 22.04
C SER A 518 11.45 -10.36 21.73
N SER A 519 10.64 -11.32 21.28
CA SER A 519 9.20 -11.17 21.04
C SER A 519 8.80 -10.15 19.96
N VAL A 520 9.60 -10.05 18.90
CA VAL A 520 9.32 -9.25 17.68
C VAL A 520 8.69 -10.13 16.61
N THR A 521 7.74 -9.57 15.86
CA THR A 521 7.21 -10.18 14.62
C THR A 521 7.79 -9.48 13.39
N ILE A 522 8.43 -10.25 12.51
CA ILE A 522 8.95 -9.82 11.21
C ILE A 522 8.13 -10.53 10.13
N GLU A 523 7.20 -9.84 9.47
CA GLU A 523 6.24 -10.46 8.54
C GLU A 523 6.06 -9.73 7.20
N GLU A 524 5.84 -10.46 6.11
CA GLU A 524 5.51 -9.89 4.78
C GLU A 524 6.56 -8.88 4.21
N ASN A 525 7.78 -8.80 4.77
CA ASN A 525 8.81 -7.87 4.28
C ASN A 525 9.53 -8.42 3.04
N VAL A 526 10.04 -7.52 2.19
CA VAL A 526 10.89 -7.86 1.06
C VAL A 526 12.31 -7.38 1.32
N PHE A 527 13.24 -8.32 1.36
CA PHE A 527 14.67 -8.07 1.53
C PHE A 527 15.41 -8.38 0.23
N TYR A 528 16.30 -7.46 -0.19
CA TYR A 528 17.07 -7.57 -1.43
C TYR A 528 18.51 -7.05 -1.23
N ASP A 529 19.55 -7.70 -1.75
CA ASP A 529 20.94 -7.20 -1.75
C ASP A 529 21.39 -6.60 -0.40
N ASN A 530 21.23 -7.35 0.69
CA ASN A 530 21.85 -7.03 1.97
C ASN A 530 22.93 -8.07 2.26
N GLU A 531 23.87 -7.77 3.15
CA GLU A 531 24.89 -8.75 3.54
C GLU A 531 24.26 -9.94 4.26
N VAL A 532 23.52 -9.68 5.34
CA VAL A 532 22.55 -10.62 5.92
C VAL A 532 21.19 -9.95 5.97
N HIS A 533 20.12 -10.61 5.54
CA HIS A 533 18.80 -9.97 5.56
C HIS A 533 18.26 -9.80 6.98
N THR A 534 18.33 -10.83 7.84
CA THR A 534 17.91 -10.70 9.24
C THR A 534 18.68 -11.61 10.21
N ASN A 535 18.67 -11.32 11.51
CA ASN A 535 19.15 -12.26 12.53
C ASN A 535 18.24 -12.42 13.77
N ILE A 536 18.54 -13.45 14.58
CA ILE A 536 18.11 -13.59 15.98
C ILE A 536 19.36 -13.87 16.83
N GLY A 537 19.88 -12.83 17.50
CA GLY A 537 21.09 -12.92 18.34
C GLY A 537 20.80 -13.43 19.75
N GLY A 538 20.44 -14.71 19.91
CA GLY A 538 20.08 -15.28 21.21
C GLY A 538 18.71 -14.85 21.76
N GLY A 539 17.93 -14.09 20.98
CA GLY A 539 16.57 -13.67 21.33
C GLY A 539 15.59 -14.84 21.43
N ARG A 540 14.49 -14.66 22.18
CA ARG A 540 13.44 -15.67 22.35
C ARG A 540 12.07 -15.15 21.87
N ASP A 541 11.16 -16.09 21.60
CA ASP A 541 9.78 -15.82 21.19
C ASP A 541 9.58 -14.91 19.96
N ASN A 542 10.59 -14.72 19.10
CA ASN A 542 10.45 -13.97 17.86
C ASN A 542 9.74 -14.79 16.79
N ILE A 543 9.02 -14.13 15.88
CA ILE A 543 8.29 -14.76 14.76
C ILE A 543 8.79 -14.13 13.47
N ILE A 544 9.31 -14.92 12.54
CA ILE A 544 9.76 -14.46 11.21
C ILE A 544 9.00 -15.25 10.15
N ARG A 545 8.03 -14.61 9.48
CA ARG A 545 7.10 -15.32 8.59
C ARG A 545 6.72 -14.60 7.31
N ASP A 546 6.41 -15.38 6.27
CA ASP A 546 5.84 -14.87 5.02
C ASP A 546 6.71 -13.77 4.32
N ASN A 547 8.01 -13.68 4.67
CA ASN A 547 8.95 -12.70 4.10
C ASN A 547 9.59 -13.25 2.80
N VAL A 548 10.04 -12.34 1.93
CA VAL A 548 10.84 -12.66 0.74
C VAL A 548 12.30 -12.25 0.99
N PHE A 549 13.20 -13.22 0.86
CA PHE A 549 14.65 -13.08 1.05
C PHE A 549 15.37 -13.34 -0.27
N TYR A 550 15.74 -12.27 -0.99
CA TYR A 550 16.33 -12.35 -2.34
C TYR A 550 17.77 -11.83 -2.36
N ASN A 551 18.70 -12.69 -2.82
CA ASN A 551 20.10 -12.34 -3.13
C ASN A 551 20.91 -11.76 -1.94
N ALA A 552 20.92 -12.45 -0.79
CA ALA A 552 21.85 -12.11 0.30
C ALA A 552 23.31 -12.31 -0.14
N THR A 553 24.17 -11.31 0.06
CA THR A 553 25.59 -11.42 -0.34
C THR A 553 26.40 -12.33 0.58
N LEU A 554 25.86 -12.71 1.74
CA LEU A 554 26.37 -13.75 2.63
C LEU A 554 25.27 -14.79 2.93
N ASN A 555 24.58 -14.70 4.06
CA ASN A 555 23.48 -15.61 4.47
C ASN A 555 22.15 -14.85 4.44
N ALA A 556 21.02 -15.47 4.12
CA ALA A 556 19.74 -14.77 4.25
C ALA A 556 19.37 -14.52 5.73
N MET A 557 19.48 -15.55 6.58
CA MET A 557 19.23 -15.44 8.01
C MET A 557 20.41 -16.00 8.84
N GLN A 558 20.69 -15.38 9.98
CA GLN A 558 21.58 -15.92 11.01
C GLN A 558 20.84 -16.03 12.35
N VAL A 559 20.97 -17.15 13.04
CA VAL A 559 20.49 -17.31 14.42
C VAL A 559 21.64 -17.77 15.30
N ASP A 560 21.61 -17.40 16.59
CA ASP A 560 22.56 -17.89 17.57
C ASP A 560 21.93 -18.08 18.95
N HIS A 561 22.66 -18.75 19.84
CA HIS A 561 22.29 -19.03 21.23
C HIS A 561 23.13 -18.25 22.26
N ARG A 562 23.65 -17.05 21.93
CA ARG A 562 24.67 -16.36 22.76
C ARG A 562 24.32 -16.18 24.25
N GLY A 563 23.03 -16.15 24.59
CA GLY A 563 22.56 -16.09 25.97
C GLY A 563 22.91 -17.31 26.84
N THR A 564 23.23 -18.47 26.25
CA THR A 564 23.68 -19.66 26.98
C THR A 564 25.20 -19.74 27.13
N ALA A 565 25.96 -19.14 26.20
CA ALA A 565 27.43 -19.16 26.18
C ALA A 565 28.07 -18.06 27.04
N HIS A 566 27.30 -17.02 27.39
CA HIS A 566 27.72 -15.94 28.28
C HIS A 566 26.77 -15.88 29.48
N SER A 567 27.28 -15.49 30.65
CA SER A 567 26.41 -15.18 31.79
C SER A 567 25.44 -14.08 31.40
N VAL A 568 24.14 -14.31 31.58
CA VAL A 568 23.09 -13.34 31.24
C VAL A 568 23.42 -11.97 31.84
N ASP A 569 23.52 -10.96 30.97
CA ASP A 569 23.83 -9.60 31.38
C ASP A 569 22.82 -9.10 32.43
N THR A 570 23.36 -8.56 33.53
CA THR A 570 22.62 -7.82 34.55
C THR A 570 21.61 -6.83 33.96
N THR A 571 21.93 -6.17 32.84
CA THR A 571 21.04 -5.19 32.20
C THR A 571 19.71 -5.79 31.72
N LEU A 572 19.66 -7.08 31.37
CA LEU A 572 18.41 -7.76 30.97
C LEU A 572 17.48 -7.94 32.17
N TYR A 573 18.02 -8.37 33.32
CA TYR A 573 17.27 -8.46 34.57
C TYR A 573 16.90 -7.08 35.12
N ASP A 574 17.75 -6.06 34.97
CA ASP A 574 17.45 -4.69 35.41
C ASP A 574 16.41 -3.99 34.54
N LYS A 575 16.29 -4.37 33.26
CA LYS A 575 15.13 -4.00 32.43
C LYS A 575 13.88 -4.76 32.85
N LEU A 576 13.98 -6.06 33.11
CA LEU A 576 12.87 -6.90 33.59
C LEU A 576 12.26 -6.38 34.90
N ARG A 577 13.09 -5.92 35.84
CA ARG A 577 12.68 -5.33 37.14
C ARG A 577 12.02 -3.94 37.03
N LYS A 578 12.17 -3.22 35.92
CA LYS A 578 11.61 -1.87 35.72
C LYS A 578 10.15 -1.87 35.27
N VAL A 579 9.54 -3.03 35.03
CA VAL A 579 8.16 -3.18 34.59
C VAL A 579 7.44 -4.27 35.41
N PRO A 580 6.12 -4.20 35.61
CA PRO A 580 5.38 -5.13 36.46
C PRO A 580 5.10 -6.47 35.76
N PHE A 581 6.12 -7.11 35.18
CA PHE A 581 6.00 -8.20 34.20
C PHE A 581 5.23 -9.45 34.67
N LYS A 582 5.10 -9.66 35.98
CA LYS A 582 4.37 -10.79 36.59
C LYS A 582 2.91 -10.49 36.94
N THR A 583 2.42 -9.26 36.76
CA THR A 583 1.11 -8.82 37.28
C THR A 583 0.32 -7.95 36.29
N GLY A 584 -1.00 -7.87 36.52
CA GLY A 584 -1.90 -6.96 35.81
C GLY A 584 -1.84 -7.07 34.29
N ILE A 585 -1.87 -5.91 33.63
CA ILE A 585 -1.88 -5.80 32.16
C ILE A 585 -0.67 -6.46 31.49
N TRP A 586 0.51 -6.41 32.14
CA TRP A 586 1.74 -7.00 31.60
C TRP A 586 1.68 -8.53 31.53
N ALA A 587 1.23 -9.20 32.59
CA ALA A 587 1.07 -10.65 32.58
C ALA A 587 -0.07 -11.11 31.66
N SER A 588 -1.13 -10.32 31.53
CA SER A 588 -2.25 -10.59 30.61
C SER A 588 -1.84 -10.44 29.14
N LYS A 589 -1.10 -9.38 28.78
CA LYS A 589 -0.69 -9.10 27.40
C LYS A 589 0.53 -9.91 26.95
N TYR A 590 1.46 -10.20 27.86
CA TYR A 590 2.70 -10.92 27.58
C TYR A 590 2.90 -12.13 28.52
N PRO A 591 2.01 -13.14 28.51
CA PRO A 591 2.06 -14.25 29.46
C PRO A 591 3.38 -15.04 29.41
N LYS A 592 4.03 -15.13 28.24
CA LYS A 592 5.37 -15.72 28.09
C LYS A 592 6.47 -14.99 28.87
N LEU A 593 6.31 -13.69 29.14
CA LEU A 593 7.28 -12.92 29.93
C LEU A 593 7.08 -13.14 31.43
N ALA A 594 5.83 -13.26 31.91
CA ALA A 594 5.53 -13.46 33.33
C ALA A 594 6.22 -14.71 33.92
N VAL A 595 6.46 -15.73 33.10
CA VAL A 595 7.11 -17.00 33.47
C VAL A 595 8.57 -17.13 33.00
N ILE A 596 9.21 -16.04 32.55
CA ILE A 596 10.55 -16.12 31.94
C ILE A 596 11.61 -16.70 32.89
N GLU A 597 11.62 -16.27 34.16
CA GLU A 597 12.59 -16.68 35.17
C GLU A 597 12.57 -18.18 35.47
N SER A 598 11.41 -18.83 35.29
CA SER A 598 11.23 -20.28 35.46
C SER A 598 11.33 -21.08 34.15
N ASN A 599 11.73 -20.45 33.03
CA ASN A 599 11.75 -21.06 31.70
C ASN A 599 13.06 -20.71 30.97
N SER A 600 14.19 -21.05 31.60
CA SER A 600 15.57 -20.83 31.12
C SER A 600 15.76 -19.48 30.41
N PRO A 601 15.87 -18.34 31.13
CA PRO A 601 15.86 -17.01 30.53
C PRO A 601 16.83 -16.81 29.36
N SER A 602 18.04 -17.37 29.50
CA SER A 602 19.17 -17.40 28.57
C SER A 602 18.95 -18.14 27.26
N GLU A 603 17.98 -19.06 27.20
CA GLU A 603 17.77 -19.91 26.03
C GLU A 603 16.86 -19.22 24.99
N PRO A 604 17.19 -19.29 23.69
CA PRO A 604 16.41 -18.67 22.59
C PRO A 604 15.13 -19.48 22.27
N ARG A 605 14.35 -19.82 23.30
CA ARG A 605 13.16 -20.68 23.21
C ARG A 605 12.01 -20.02 22.44
N GLY A 606 11.23 -20.86 21.76
CA GLY A 606 9.92 -20.47 21.22
C GLY A 606 9.97 -19.53 20.02
N ASN A 607 11.13 -19.39 19.38
CA ASN A 607 11.25 -18.68 18.10
C ASN A 607 10.56 -19.49 16.98
N GLN A 608 9.98 -18.80 16.00
CA GLN A 608 9.25 -19.41 14.88
C GLN A 608 9.70 -18.79 13.55
N ILE A 609 10.06 -19.62 12.57
CA ILE A 609 10.52 -19.21 11.24
C ILE A 609 9.75 -20.02 10.19
N TYR A 610 8.70 -19.46 9.57
CA TYR A 610 7.83 -20.23 8.66
C TYR A 610 7.26 -19.45 7.46
N ASN A 611 6.86 -20.16 6.40
CA ASN A 611 6.32 -19.61 5.15
C ASN A 611 7.22 -18.60 4.39
N ASN A 612 8.49 -18.42 4.78
CA ASN A 612 9.37 -17.47 4.10
C ASN A 612 9.88 -18.05 2.77
N VAL A 613 10.17 -17.18 1.80
CA VAL A 613 10.77 -17.54 0.52
C VAL A 613 12.24 -17.10 0.51
N PHE A 614 13.14 -18.06 0.35
CA PHE A 614 14.59 -17.84 0.26
C PHE A 614 15.09 -18.13 -1.16
N TYR A 615 15.68 -17.13 -1.82
CA TYR A 615 16.24 -17.27 -3.17
C TYR A 615 17.65 -16.68 -3.26
N GLY A 616 18.60 -17.49 -3.74
CA GLY A 616 19.90 -17.00 -4.23
C GLY A 616 20.84 -16.39 -3.18
N ALA A 617 20.76 -16.79 -1.91
CA ALA A 617 21.77 -16.45 -0.91
C ALA A 617 23.12 -17.12 -1.22
N LYS A 618 24.25 -16.45 -0.92
CA LYS A 618 25.59 -16.91 -1.32
C LYS A 618 26.09 -18.15 -0.56
N THR A 619 25.70 -18.34 0.71
CA THR A 619 26.12 -19.48 1.53
C THR A 619 24.94 -20.36 1.95
N SER A 620 24.31 -20.11 3.09
CA SER A 620 23.12 -20.83 3.55
C SER A 620 21.94 -19.88 3.77
N SER A 621 20.73 -20.39 3.59
CA SER A 621 19.51 -19.60 3.79
C SER A 621 19.27 -19.27 5.27
N ILE A 622 19.56 -20.21 6.15
CA ILE A 622 19.61 -20.01 7.60
C ILE A 622 20.96 -20.55 8.11
N ARG A 623 21.65 -19.79 8.96
CA ARG A 623 22.94 -20.17 9.57
C ARG A 623 22.83 -20.17 11.10
N GLY A 624 23.40 -21.19 11.76
CA GLY A 624 23.54 -21.22 13.22
C GLY A 624 22.41 -21.91 13.98
N LEU A 625 21.51 -22.63 13.29
CA LEU A 625 20.61 -23.59 13.93
C LEU A 625 21.43 -24.65 14.68
N VAL A 626 21.03 -24.97 15.90
CA VAL A 626 21.72 -25.94 16.77
C VAL A 626 21.02 -27.29 16.66
N GLN A 627 21.75 -28.30 16.17
CA GLN A 627 21.25 -29.68 16.16
C GLN A 627 21.00 -30.16 17.60
N ASN A 628 19.92 -30.91 17.81
CA ASN A 628 19.47 -31.48 19.10
C ASN A 628 18.86 -30.50 20.13
N VAL A 629 18.35 -29.32 19.74
CA VAL A 629 17.61 -28.45 20.68
C VAL A 629 16.38 -27.74 20.06
N ASP A 630 15.20 -27.96 20.66
CA ASP A 630 13.88 -27.44 20.21
C ASP A 630 13.65 -25.93 20.49
N TRP A 631 14.65 -25.09 20.23
CA TRP A 631 14.55 -23.64 20.43
C TRP A 631 13.84 -22.91 19.29
N PHE A 632 14.00 -23.40 18.05
CA PHE A 632 13.50 -22.78 16.83
C PHE A 632 12.54 -23.74 16.10
N ASN A 633 11.27 -23.37 15.96
CA ASN A 633 10.37 -24.06 15.04
C ASN A 633 10.60 -23.51 13.62
N VAL A 634 11.10 -24.34 12.71
CA VAL A 634 11.36 -24.00 11.31
C VAL A 634 10.51 -24.90 10.42
N SER A 635 9.56 -24.33 9.68
CA SER A 635 8.56 -25.11 8.91
C SER A 635 8.06 -24.34 7.68
N ASN A 636 7.57 -25.04 6.64
CA ASN A 636 6.92 -24.46 5.45
C ASN A 636 7.69 -23.37 4.67
N ASN A 637 9.01 -23.22 4.87
CA ASN A 637 9.82 -22.25 4.13
C ASN A 637 10.20 -22.81 2.74
N ALA A 638 10.15 -21.97 1.71
CA ALA A 638 10.57 -22.32 0.36
C ALA A 638 12.03 -21.91 0.12
N TYR A 639 12.82 -22.76 -0.53
CA TYR A 639 14.23 -22.53 -0.82
C TYR A 639 14.50 -22.74 -2.32
N CYS A 640 15.26 -21.82 -2.93
CA CYS A 640 15.62 -21.89 -4.35
C CYS A 640 17.06 -21.40 -4.59
N CYS A 641 17.82 -22.17 -5.37
CA CYS A 641 19.24 -21.97 -5.64
C CYS A 641 19.42 -21.36 -7.04
N LYS A 642 20.51 -20.60 -7.27
CA LYS A 642 20.79 -20.03 -8.60
C LYS A 642 21.32 -21.06 -9.60
N ASP A 643 22.07 -22.05 -9.15
CA ASP A 643 22.74 -23.03 -10.01
C ASP A 643 22.32 -24.48 -9.70
N ALA A 644 22.00 -25.27 -10.72
CA ALA A 644 21.65 -26.69 -10.55
C ALA A 644 22.80 -27.53 -9.95
N SER A 645 24.06 -27.14 -10.20
CA SER A 645 25.26 -27.74 -9.60
C SER A 645 25.42 -27.41 -8.10
N SER A 646 24.78 -26.35 -7.60
CA SER A 646 24.82 -25.97 -6.18
C SER A 646 23.80 -26.71 -5.30
N ALA A 647 22.94 -27.55 -5.90
CA ALA A 647 21.79 -28.17 -5.23
C ALA A 647 22.13 -29.04 -4.00
N GLN A 648 23.36 -29.56 -3.89
CA GLN A 648 23.82 -30.27 -2.68
C GLN A 648 23.97 -29.34 -1.46
N ILE A 649 24.28 -28.06 -1.65
CA ILE A 649 24.52 -27.09 -0.58
C ILE A 649 23.21 -26.47 -0.05
N CYS A 650 22.13 -26.52 -0.83
CA CYS A 650 20.82 -26.00 -0.46
C CYS A 650 19.99 -26.91 0.47
N LYS A 651 20.45 -28.13 0.80
CA LYS A 651 19.78 -28.98 1.78
C LYS A 651 19.94 -28.40 3.19
N ILE A 652 18.89 -28.51 4.00
CA ILE A 652 19.05 -28.48 5.45
C ILE A 652 19.89 -29.70 5.84
N THR A 653 21.03 -29.50 6.47
CA THR A 653 21.94 -30.58 6.89
C THR A 653 21.40 -31.28 8.15
N SER A 654 20.39 -32.12 7.95
CA SER A 654 19.82 -33.04 8.95
C SER A 654 20.59 -34.35 9.05
N ASP A 655 21.24 -34.77 7.96
CA ASP A 655 21.80 -36.11 7.81
C ASP A 655 23.30 -36.05 7.54
N ASP A 656 24.09 -36.41 8.56
CA ASP A 656 25.43 -37.00 8.45
C ASP A 656 25.78 -37.62 9.81
N THR A 657 25.80 -38.96 9.88
CA THR A 657 26.07 -39.70 11.13
C THR A 657 27.57 -39.77 11.42
N PRO A 658 28.03 -39.52 12.66
CA PRO A 658 29.45 -39.41 12.96
C PRO A 658 30.13 -40.78 13.21
N GLU A 659 30.87 -41.28 12.21
CA GLU A 659 32.00 -42.18 12.48
C GLU A 659 33.31 -41.39 12.44
N ALA A 660 34.16 -41.58 13.45
CA ALA A 660 35.38 -40.81 13.62
C ALA A 660 36.57 -41.70 13.96
N THR A 661 37.47 -41.94 12.99
CA THR A 661 38.86 -42.32 13.30
C THR A 661 39.88 -42.00 12.19
N SER A 662 40.89 -41.22 12.59
CA SER A 662 42.32 -41.38 12.27
C SER A 662 42.88 -41.47 10.84
N GLN A 663 43.90 -40.61 10.66
CA GLN A 663 45.19 -40.86 9.96
C GLN A 663 45.33 -40.67 8.45
N GLN A 664 46.59 -40.61 8.03
CA GLN A 664 47.07 -40.05 6.78
C GLN A 664 47.66 -41.12 5.84
N SER A 665 47.62 -40.78 4.55
CA SER A 665 48.69 -41.03 3.56
C SER A 665 48.66 -42.30 2.68
N ARG A 666 48.96 -42.03 1.40
CA ARG A 666 49.68 -42.87 0.42
C ARG A 666 49.01 -44.14 -0.15
N ASN A 667 48.71 -44.00 -1.45
CA ASN A 667 49.22 -44.82 -2.56
C ASN A 667 48.52 -46.13 -2.99
N LEU A 668 48.39 -46.19 -4.33
CA LEU A 668 48.48 -47.36 -5.23
C LEU A 668 47.33 -48.39 -5.30
N GLN A 669 46.73 -48.40 -6.50
CA GLN A 669 46.55 -49.56 -7.41
C GLN A 669 45.50 -50.66 -7.15
N THR A 670 44.59 -50.72 -8.15
CA THR A 670 44.18 -51.91 -8.94
C THR A 670 43.13 -52.90 -8.45
N ARG A 671 42.39 -53.40 -9.44
CA ARG A 671 41.47 -54.56 -9.48
C ARG A 671 40.17 -54.37 -8.68
N THR A 672 38.98 -54.38 -9.30
CA THR A 672 38.30 -55.39 -10.15
C THR A 672 38.02 -56.69 -9.42
N GLU A 673 36.73 -56.98 -9.22
CA GLU A 673 36.10 -58.14 -9.86
C GLU A 673 34.58 -57.92 -9.94
N ASN A 674 33.88 -58.79 -10.67
CA ASN A 674 32.43 -58.76 -10.78
C ASN A 674 31.80 -59.54 -9.62
N ASP A 675 30.49 -59.49 -9.47
CA ASP A 675 29.69 -60.65 -9.90
C ASP A 675 28.23 -60.25 -10.11
N ALA A 676 27.50 -61.08 -10.86
CA ALA A 676 26.11 -60.87 -11.22
C ALA A 676 25.38 -62.21 -11.28
N GLU A 677 24.22 -62.30 -10.64
CA GLU A 677 23.30 -63.43 -10.81
C GLU A 677 21.88 -62.95 -11.10
N GLN A 678 21.31 -63.54 -12.16
CA GLN A 678 19.87 -63.64 -12.39
C GLN A 678 19.38 -64.90 -11.62
N CYS A 679 18.10 -65.31 -11.57
CA CYS A 679 16.94 -65.02 -12.41
C CYS A 679 15.65 -65.56 -11.74
N HIS A 680 14.50 -65.34 -12.40
CA HIS A 680 13.19 -66.02 -12.23
C HIS A 680 12.44 -65.82 -10.89
N SER A 681 11.13 -65.55 -10.79
CA SER A 681 9.91 -65.64 -11.64
C SER A 681 9.05 -66.89 -11.46
N GLU A 682 7.75 -66.67 -11.12
CA GLU A 682 6.59 -67.55 -11.36
C GLU A 682 6.53 -68.86 -10.49
N THR A 683 5.38 -69.46 -10.14
CA THR A 683 3.95 -69.16 -10.41
C THR A 683 3.02 -69.72 -9.30
N GLU A 684 1.77 -69.26 -9.33
CA GLU A 684 0.49 -69.81 -8.83
C GLU A 684 0.39 -71.28 -8.34
N ASN A 685 -0.63 -71.53 -7.50
CA ASN A 685 -1.60 -72.59 -7.83
C ASN A 685 -3.03 -72.25 -7.33
N SER A 686 -4.06 -72.88 -7.90
CA SER A 686 -5.48 -72.51 -7.77
C SER A 686 -6.42 -73.73 -7.68
N THR A 687 -7.70 -73.49 -7.38
CA THR A 687 -8.92 -74.32 -7.63
C THR A 687 -10.07 -73.68 -6.83
N GLU A 688 -11.36 -73.62 -7.21
CA GLU A 688 -12.13 -73.72 -8.47
C GLU A 688 -13.54 -73.12 -8.12
N GLN A 689 -14.55 -72.83 -8.95
CA GLN A 689 -14.96 -73.04 -10.35
C GLN A 689 -15.94 -71.83 -10.68
N CYS A 690 -16.73 -71.63 -11.75
CA CYS A 690 -17.14 -72.39 -12.94
C CYS A 690 -17.70 -71.46 -14.06
N HIS A 691 -17.22 -71.63 -15.30
CA HIS A 691 -17.81 -71.34 -16.64
C HIS A 691 -18.36 -69.95 -17.08
N SER A 692 -18.40 -69.83 -18.42
CA SER A 692 -18.57 -68.67 -19.32
C SER A 692 -19.87 -68.84 -20.21
N GLU A 693 -20.21 -68.16 -21.32
CA GLU A 693 -19.46 -67.37 -22.34
C GLU A 693 -20.39 -66.60 -23.35
N THR A 694 -19.79 -65.72 -24.21
CA THR A 694 -20.17 -65.34 -25.61
C THR A 694 -21.29 -64.31 -25.99
N LEU A 695 -20.84 -63.09 -26.36
CA LEU A 695 -21.13 -62.20 -27.53
C LEU A 695 -22.55 -61.96 -28.19
N SER A 696 -23.06 -60.72 -28.00
CA SER A 696 -23.45 -59.65 -28.99
C SER A 696 -24.43 -59.76 -30.21
N GLN A 697 -25.35 -58.77 -30.25
CA GLN A 697 -25.83 -57.91 -31.38
C GLN A 697 -27.14 -58.19 -32.20
N THR A 698 -27.70 -57.08 -32.76
CA THR A 698 -28.96 -56.89 -33.56
C THR A 698 -30.29 -57.04 -32.78
N ASP A 699 -31.40 -56.30 -33.05
CA ASP A 699 -31.62 -55.03 -33.77
C ASP A 699 -32.98 -54.36 -33.40
N GLU A 700 -33.14 -53.05 -33.72
CA GLU A 700 -34.39 -52.25 -33.90
C GLU A 700 -35.55 -52.26 -32.84
N SER A 701 -36.66 -51.50 -32.99
CA SER A 701 -36.78 -50.02 -33.02
C SER A 701 -38.24 -49.50 -32.71
N THR A 702 -38.38 -48.18 -32.47
CA THR A 702 -39.58 -47.29 -32.68
C THR A 702 -40.81 -47.18 -31.71
N THR A 703 -41.04 -45.91 -31.29
CA THR A 703 -42.31 -45.12 -31.21
C THR A 703 -43.38 -45.27 -30.09
N TYR A 704 -43.71 -44.11 -29.47
CA TYR A 704 -45.03 -43.48 -29.09
C TYR A 704 -46.26 -44.36 -28.70
N THR A 705 -47.21 -43.97 -27.82
CA THR A 705 -47.82 -42.64 -27.60
C THR A 705 -48.64 -42.57 -26.26
N LEU A 706 -48.97 -41.36 -25.78
CA LEU A 706 -50.17 -40.93 -25.00
C LEU A 706 -50.91 -41.93 -24.05
N SER A 707 -51.11 -41.55 -22.77
CA SER A 707 -52.41 -41.02 -22.24
C SER A 707 -52.63 -41.12 -20.69
N GLN A 708 -53.55 -40.26 -20.23
CA GLN A 708 -54.37 -40.19 -19.01
C GLN A 708 -54.14 -41.02 -17.71
N GLU A 709 -54.22 -40.27 -16.60
CA GLU A 709 -55.03 -40.53 -15.39
C GLU A 709 -54.94 -41.84 -14.59
N SER A 710 -54.21 -41.72 -13.45
CA SER A 710 -54.73 -42.01 -12.10
C SER A 710 -54.72 -43.45 -11.54
N SER A 711 -55.02 -43.50 -10.23
CA SER A 711 -55.81 -44.54 -9.54
C SER A 711 -55.11 -45.65 -8.73
N TRP A 712 -54.96 -45.35 -7.43
CA TRP A 712 -55.26 -46.23 -6.27
C TRP A 712 -54.62 -47.63 -6.17
N SER A 713 -53.80 -47.81 -5.13
CA SER A 713 -53.53 -49.12 -4.52
C SER A 713 -54.74 -49.63 -3.71
N THR A 714 -54.83 -50.96 -3.50
CA THR A 714 -54.56 -51.66 -2.21
C THR A 714 -55.35 -52.98 -2.10
N SER A 715 -54.70 -54.05 -1.60
CA SER A 715 -55.32 -55.22 -0.94
C SER A 715 -54.51 -55.50 0.35
N LEU A 716 -55.03 -55.83 1.56
CA LEU A 716 -56.05 -56.81 2.01
C LEU A 716 -55.62 -58.28 1.80
N GLU A 717 -55.81 -59.23 2.75
CA GLU A 717 -56.54 -59.22 4.05
C GLU A 717 -55.96 -60.26 5.06
N GLY A 718 -56.17 -60.12 6.38
CA GLY A 718 -57.16 -60.92 7.15
C GLY A 718 -56.55 -61.44 8.47
N GLN A 719 -57.22 -62.10 9.42
CA GLN A 719 -58.65 -62.33 9.80
C GLN A 719 -58.62 -62.65 11.33
N ILE A 720 -59.62 -62.37 12.17
CA ILE A 720 -60.97 -63.00 12.23
C ILE A 720 -62.07 -61.92 12.20
N HIS A 721 -63.04 -62.10 11.30
CA HIS A 721 -64.37 -61.44 11.23
C HIS A 721 -64.54 -60.03 11.84
N LEU A 722 -63.82 -59.06 11.27
CA LEU A 722 -64.24 -57.66 11.23
C LEU A 722 -65.02 -57.32 9.94
N THR A 723 -65.29 -58.31 9.09
CA THR A 723 -66.05 -58.22 7.83
C THR A 723 -67.43 -57.61 8.04
N ASP A 724 -68.17 -58.17 8.99
CA ASP A 724 -69.59 -57.95 9.20
C ASP A 724 -69.90 -56.54 9.76
N GLY A 725 -68.91 -55.84 10.31
CA GLY A 725 -69.14 -54.54 10.98
C GLY A 725 -69.54 -53.44 10.01
N ILE A 726 -68.81 -53.29 8.90
CA ILE A 726 -69.13 -52.28 7.88
C ILE A 726 -70.20 -52.77 6.90
N GLU A 727 -70.34 -54.10 6.70
CA GLU A 727 -71.44 -54.66 5.93
C GLU A 727 -72.79 -54.51 6.63
N ASN A 728 -72.90 -54.79 7.94
CA ASN A 728 -74.13 -54.50 8.69
C ASN A 728 -74.47 -53.02 8.69
N LEU A 729 -73.48 -52.13 8.85
CA LEU A 729 -73.72 -50.68 8.76
C LEU A 729 -74.21 -50.29 7.35
N ASN A 730 -73.60 -50.80 6.29
CA ASN A 730 -74.00 -50.53 4.91
C ASN A 730 -75.39 -51.12 4.58
N ASN A 731 -75.70 -52.32 5.03
CA ASN A 731 -77.02 -52.95 4.87
C ASN A 731 -78.11 -52.19 5.62
N THR A 732 -77.81 -51.71 6.83
CA THR A 732 -78.71 -50.86 7.63
C THR A 732 -78.90 -49.49 6.98
N LEU A 733 -77.86 -48.91 6.38
CA LEU A 733 -77.97 -47.66 5.61
C LEU A 733 -78.78 -47.84 4.32
N MET A 734 -78.65 -48.99 3.64
CA MET A 734 -79.45 -49.31 2.46
C MET A 734 -80.93 -49.43 2.81
N SER A 735 -81.29 -50.08 3.92
CA SER A 735 -82.69 -50.18 4.36
C SER A 735 -83.26 -48.85 4.89
N LEU A 736 -82.51 -48.11 5.71
CA LEU A 736 -82.96 -46.83 6.29
C LEU A 736 -82.95 -45.65 5.29
N SER A 737 -82.25 -45.74 4.16
CA SER A 737 -82.23 -44.69 3.12
C SER A 737 -82.93 -45.09 1.82
N GLY A 738 -83.52 -46.28 1.73
CA GLY A 738 -84.11 -46.81 0.48
C GLY A 738 -83.10 -46.89 -0.67
N GLY A 739 -81.81 -47.09 -0.35
CA GLY A 739 -80.71 -47.11 -1.31
C GLY A 739 -80.16 -45.73 -1.74
N GLN A 740 -80.63 -44.61 -1.18
CA GLN A 740 -80.13 -43.28 -1.54
C GLN A 740 -78.69 -43.00 -1.04
N VAL A 741 -78.27 -43.62 0.07
CA VAL A 741 -76.91 -43.45 0.60
C VAL A 741 -76.00 -44.58 0.13
N SER A 742 -75.08 -44.25 -0.78
CA SER A 742 -74.05 -45.18 -1.25
C SER A 742 -73.21 -45.74 -0.10
N PRO A 743 -72.85 -47.04 -0.11
CA PRO A 743 -72.12 -47.69 0.99
C PRO A 743 -70.74 -47.08 1.26
N ILE A 744 -70.29 -47.17 2.51
CA ILE A 744 -68.94 -46.81 2.93
C ILE A 744 -67.98 -47.89 2.42
N LYS A 745 -67.09 -47.50 1.50
CA LYS A 745 -66.22 -48.41 0.75
C LYS A 745 -65.12 -49.15 1.54
N PHE A 746 -64.76 -48.69 2.74
CA PHE A 746 -63.70 -49.31 3.56
C PHE A 746 -63.76 -48.82 5.01
N GLN A 747 -63.23 -49.64 5.94
CA GLN A 747 -63.01 -49.25 7.33
C GLN A 747 -61.58 -48.71 7.51
N LEU A 748 -61.41 -47.61 8.26
CA LEU A 748 -60.10 -47.00 8.49
C LEU A 748 -59.30 -47.80 9.55
N LYS A 749 -58.05 -48.16 9.22
CA LYS A 749 -57.15 -48.95 10.09
C LYS A 749 -55.96 -48.13 10.67
N THR A 750 -55.92 -46.81 10.45
CA THR A 750 -54.84 -45.90 10.89
C THR A 750 -55.40 -44.61 11.54
N PRO A 751 -54.62 -43.89 12.37
CA PRO A 751 -55.11 -42.70 13.07
C PRO A 751 -55.54 -41.58 12.11
N LEU A 752 -56.75 -41.04 12.30
CA LEU A 752 -57.37 -40.03 11.42
C LEU A 752 -56.51 -38.76 11.19
N ARG A 753 -55.55 -38.49 12.08
CA ARG A 753 -54.61 -37.35 12.05
C ARG A 753 -53.55 -37.48 10.95
N GLU A 754 -53.17 -38.71 10.60
CA GLU A 754 -52.09 -39.03 9.64
C GLU A 754 -52.62 -39.34 8.23
N VAL A 755 -53.90 -39.70 8.09
CA VAL A 755 -54.51 -40.05 6.80
C VAL A 755 -54.55 -38.84 5.85
N GLN A 756 -54.20 -39.04 4.58
CA GLN A 756 -54.23 -37.99 3.55
C GLN A 756 -55.55 -37.20 3.51
N SER A 757 -55.46 -35.91 3.18
CA SER A 757 -56.54 -34.92 3.25
C SER A 757 -57.75 -35.26 2.36
N SER A 758 -57.52 -35.91 1.22
CA SER A 758 -58.55 -36.48 0.32
C SER A 758 -59.40 -37.54 1.03
N THR A 759 -58.76 -38.56 1.60
CA THR A 759 -59.40 -39.63 2.36
C THR A 759 -60.09 -39.11 3.62
N ARG A 760 -59.45 -38.15 4.33
CA ARG A 760 -60.03 -37.47 5.50
C ARG A 760 -61.31 -36.70 5.13
N ARG A 761 -61.34 -36.05 3.95
CA ARG A 761 -62.51 -35.36 3.39
C ARG A 761 -63.61 -36.33 2.96
N TYR A 762 -63.27 -37.46 2.35
CA TYR A 762 -64.21 -38.54 2.03
C TYR A 762 -64.89 -39.11 3.29
N LEU A 763 -64.09 -39.44 4.33
CA LEU A 763 -64.61 -39.97 5.59
C LEU A 763 -65.47 -38.93 6.33
N LYS A 764 -65.06 -37.65 6.39
CA LYS A 764 -65.89 -36.58 6.97
C LYS A 764 -67.22 -36.41 6.24
N ARG A 765 -67.24 -36.52 4.90
CA ARG A 765 -68.48 -36.50 4.11
C ARG A 765 -69.36 -37.71 4.43
N LYS A 766 -68.81 -38.93 4.40
CA LYS A 766 -69.58 -40.15 4.68
C LYS A 766 -70.11 -40.21 6.11
N ALA A 767 -69.35 -39.76 7.10
CA ALA A 767 -69.84 -39.61 8.47
C ALA A 767 -71.02 -38.64 8.55
N LYS A 768 -70.98 -37.49 7.85
CA LYS A 768 -72.11 -36.55 7.79
C LYS A 768 -73.34 -37.17 7.10
N GLU A 769 -73.16 -37.88 5.99
CA GLU A 769 -74.25 -38.60 5.30
C GLU A 769 -74.92 -39.64 6.21
N VAL A 770 -74.14 -40.43 6.96
CA VAL A 770 -74.66 -41.41 7.93
C VAL A 770 -75.43 -40.74 9.06
N VAL A 771 -74.85 -39.73 9.72
CA VAL A 771 -75.50 -39.06 10.85
C VAL A 771 -76.79 -38.37 10.41
N HIS A 772 -76.81 -37.68 9.26
CA HIS A 772 -78.07 -37.13 8.72
C HIS A 772 -79.10 -38.21 8.42
N THR A 773 -78.70 -39.38 7.92
CA THR A 773 -79.64 -40.48 7.64
C THR A 773 -80.31 -40.97 8.91
N VAL A 774 -79.54 -41.14 10.00
CA VAL A 774 -80.08 -41.55 11.31
C VAL A 774 -80.93 -40.43 11.93
N LEU A 775 -80.45 -39.18 11.91
CA LEU A 775 -81.22 -38.02 12.40
C LEU A 775 -82.52 -37.80 11.62
N ASN A 776 -82.56 -38.12 10.32
CA ASN A 776 -83.79 -38.02 9.52
C ASN A 776 -84.79 -39.16 9.80
N GLN A 777 -84.40 -40.23 10.49
CA GLN A 777 -85.32 -41.23 11.03
C GLN A 777 -85.83 -40.84 12.43
N LEU A 778 -85.10 -39.99 13.16
CA LEU A 778 -85.51 -39.44 14.45
C LEU A 778 -86.39 -38.18 14.31
N ALA A 779 -86.06 -37.31 13.36
CA ALA A 779 -86.78 -36.07 13.03
C ALA A 779 -86.85 -35.88 11.51
N PRO A 780 -87.84 -36.51 10.83
CA PRO A 780 -87.97 -36.46 9.37
C PRO A 780 -88.07 -35.03 8.81
N GLY A 781 -87.16 -34.70 7.90
CA GLY A 781 -87.06 -33.36 7.29
C GLY A 781 -86.26 -32.33 8.09
N GLN A 782 -85.99 -32.56 9.38
CA GLN A 782 -85.31 -31.61 10.29
C GLN A 782 -83.89 -32.06 10.70
N SER A 783 -83.33 -33.05 10.01
CA SER A 783 -82.00 -33.63 10.33
C SER A 783 -80.84 -32.62 10.34
N SER A 784 -80.96 -31.50 9.63
CA SER A 784 -79.96 -30.41 9.64
C SER A 784 -79.98 -29.61 10.93
N ASP A 785 -81.16 -29.30 11.45
CA ASP A 785 -81.33 -28.43 12.61
C ASP A 785 -80.99 -29.20 13.89
N MET A 786 -81.33 -30.50 13.95
CA MET A 786 -80.82 -31.41 14.97
C MET A 786 -79.28 -31.56 14.95
N PHE A 787 -78.66 -31.57 13.76
CA PHE A 787 -77.20 -31.65 13.65
C PHE A 787 -76.51 -30.35 14.11
N GLN A 788 -77.19 -29.20 13.96
CA GLN A 788 -76.74 -27.89 14.44
C GLN A 788 -76.82 -27.83 15.98
N LEU A 789 -77.96 -28.19 16.57
CA LEU A 789 -78.17 -28.21 18.03
C LEU A 789 -77.13 -29.08 18.77
N LEU A 790 -76.83 -30.27 18.24
CA LEU A 790 -75.78 -31.17 18.77
C LEU A 790 -74.36 -30.59 18.72
N TYR A 791 -74.15 -29.45 18.04
CA TYR A 791 -72.88 -28.74 17.95
C TYR A 791 -72.80 -27.51 18.86
N GLU A 792 -73.96 -26.96 19.26
CA GLU A 792 -74.06 -25.72 20.04
C GLU A 792 -74.09 -25.98 21.56
N ASP A 793 -74.58 -27.15 21.99
CA ASP A 793 -74.73 -27.62 23.38
C ASP A 793 -73.40 -27.79 24.17
N ASN A 794 -72.25 -27.43 23.58
CA ASN A 794 -70.90 -27.55 24.17
C ASN A 794 -70.20 -26.19 24.39
N CYS A 795 -70.88 -25.05 24.26
CA CYS A 795 -70.27 -23.71 24.32
C CYS A 795 -71.08 -22.70 25.16
N HIS A 796 -71.27 -23.00 26.44
CA HIS A 796 -71.87 -22.07 27.41
C HIS A 796 -70.99 -21.83 28.65
N GLU A 797 -70.18 -20.77 28.60
CA GLU A 797 -69.88 -19.82 29.68
C GLU A 797 -69.13 -18.60 29.07
N ASP A 798 -69.02 -17.48 29.78
CA ASP A 798 -68.30 -16.23 29.41
C ASP A 798 -68.72 -15.50 28.09
N THR A 799 -69.95 -14.97 28.01
CA THR A 799 -70.42 -14.17 26.85
C THR A 799 -71.22 -12.88 27.18
N GLU A 800 -70.82 -12.10 28.19
CA GLU A 800 -71.32 -10.72 28.40
C GLU A 800 -70.23 -9.62 28.45
N GLN A 801 -68.94 -9.96 28.32
CA GLN A 801 -67.81 -9.00 28.41
C GLN A 801 -67.19 -8.60 27.05
N SER A 802 -67.52 -9.29 25.96
CA SER A 802 -66.87 -9.16 24.64
C SER A 802 -67.25 -7.89 23.88
N ASP A 803 -68.54 -7.65 23.68
CA ASP A 803 -69.06 -6.79 22.61
C ASP A 803 -68.68 -5.32 22.78
N LYS A 804 -68.49 -4.87 24.03
CA LYS A 804 -68.02 -3.51 24.32
C LYS A 804 -66.54 -3.32 23.95
N THR A 805 -65.75 -4.37 24.11
CA THR A 805 -64.31 -4.40 23.86
C THR A 805 -64.01 -4.51 22.35
N GLU A 806 -64.81 -5.25 21.59
CA GLU A 806 -64.63 -5.40 20.13
C GLU A 806 -64.85 -4.06 19.38
N LEU A 807 -65.77 -3.22 19.85
CA LEU A 807 -66.03 -1.88 19.29
C LEU A 807 -64.84 -0.92 19.48
N GLU A 808 -64.30 -0.80 20.70
CA GLU A 808 -63.16 0.08 20.99
C GLU A 808 -61.88 -0.35 20.24
N ILE A 809 -61.65 -1.65 20.10
CA ILE A 809 -60.54 -2.20 19.30
C ILE A 809 -60.74 -1.90 17.79
N THR A 810 -61.97 -2.02 17.29
CA THR A 810 -62.29 -1.74 15.88
C THR A 810 -61.98 -0.30 15.50
N ASP A 811 -62.46 0.68 16.28
CA ASP A 811 -62.23 2.10 16.01
C ASP A 811 -60.75 2.48 16.14
N THR A 812 -60.03 1.89 17.11
CA THR A 812 -58.57 2.08 17.26
C THR A 812 -57.79 1.63 16.02
N ILE A 813 -58.12 0.46 15.45
CA ILE A 813 -57.45 -0.04 14.23
C ILE A 813 -57.86 0.79 12.99
N LEU A 814 -59.10 1.30 12.95
CA LEU A 814 -59.55 2.21 11.88
C LEU A 814 -58.77 3.53 11.89
N GLN A 815 -58.49 4.13 13.05
CA GLN A 815 -57.65 5.33 13.16
C GLN A 815 -56.23 5.06 12.64
N LEU A 816 -55.58 4.00 13.11
CA LEU A 816 -54.23 3.61 12.66
C LEU A 816 -54.16 3.32 11.15
N TYR A 817 -55.22 2.76 10.56
CA TYR A 817 -55.30 2.53 9.12
C TYR A 817 -55.36 3.84 8.31
N CYS A 818 -56.03 4.87 8.85
CA CYS A 818 -56.08 6.20 8.25
C CYS A 818 -54.71 6.89 8.31
N GLU A 819 -54.05 6.85 9.47
CA GLU A 819 -52.77 7.51 9.77
C GLU A 819 -51.53 6.84 9.14
N ALA A 820 -51.60 5.58 8.70
CA ALA A 820 -50.45 4.88 8.13
C ALA A 820 -49.99 5.41 6.77
N ASP A 821 -48.73 5.83 6.62
CA ASP A 821 -48.21 6.34 5.32
C ASP A 821 -47.94 5.25 4.26
N ASN A 822 -47.83 3.98 4.67
CA ASN A 822 -47.37 2.89 3.80
C ASN A 822 -48.51 1.89 3.46
N ASN A 823 -48.72 1.62 2.17
CA ASN A 823 -49.68 0.63 1.67
C ASN A 823 -49.46 -0.79 2.23
N ALA A 824 -48.23 -1.15 2.59
CA ALA A 824 -47.92 -2.40 3.29
C ALA A 824 -48.55 -2.43 4.69
N LEU A 825 -48.38 -1.36 5.46
CA LEU A 825 -48.95 -1.20 6.80
C LEU A 825 -50.49 -1.07 6.74
N LYS A 826 -51.04 -0.35 5.75
CA LYS A 826 -52.49 -0.32 5.50
C LYS A 826 -53.04 -1.72 5.19
N ARG A 827 -52.37 -2.52 4.37
CA ARG A 827 -52.77 -3.91 4.08
C ARG A 827 -52.68 -4.80 5.33
N GLN A 828 -51.67 -4.62 6.17
CA GLN A 828 -51.50 -5.33 7.44
C GLN A 828 -52.62 -4.99 8.42
N LEU A 829 -52.90 -3.71 8.67
CA LEU A 829 -53.98 -3.26 9.57
C LEU A 829 -55.36 -3.68 9.04
N LEU A 830 -55.61 -3.53 7.74
CA LEU A 830 -56.84 -4.01 7.12
C LEU A 830 -56.98 -5.54 7.19
N SER A 831 -55.88 -6.30 7.20
CA SER A 831 -55.94 -7.77 7.30
C SER A 831 -56.50 -8.26 8.66
N LEU A 832 -56.40 -7.46 9.72
CA LEU A 832 -57.08 -7.70 11.01
C LEU A 832 -58.60 -7.53 10.89
N LEU A 833 -59.04 -6.36 10.44
CA LEU A 833 -60.47 -6.01 10.31
C LEU A 833 -61.20 -6.83 9.22
N SER A 834 -60.48 -7.27 8.19
CA SER A 834 -61.07 -7.93 7.02
C SER A 834 -61.18 -9.44 7.10
N LEU A 835 -60.82 -10.07 8.23
CA LEU A 835 -60.98 -11.52 8.44
C LEU A 835 -62.37 -12.03 7.99
N PRO A 836 -62.48 -13.23 7.37
CA PRO A 836 -63.71 -13.66 6.70
C PRO A 836 -64.98 -13.60 7.54
N ASN A 837 -64.85 -13.90 8.83
CA ASN A 837 -65.95 -13.97 9.79
C ASN A 837 -66.19 -12.66 10.56
N ALA A 838 -65.21 -11.75 10.61
CA ALA A 838 -65.28 -10.54 11.43
C ALA A 838 -66.24 -9.51 10.81
N HIS A 839 -65.93 -9.01 9.60
CA HIS A 839 -66.74 -7.99 8.92
C HIS A 839 -66.97 -8.34 7.46
N SER A 840 -68.22 -8.17 6.99
CA SER A 840 -68.55 -8.36 5.57
C SER A 840 -67.95 -7.25 4.69
N LYS A 841 -67.72 -7.52 3.40
CA LYS A 841 -67.18 -6.51 2.46
C LYS A 841 -68.01 -5.21 2.48
N SER A 842 -69.33 -5.31 2.55
CA SER A 842 -70.22 -4.14 2.60
C SER A 842 -70.23 -3.42 3.95
N LYS A 843 -69.80 -4.06 5.05
CA LYS A 843 -69.58 -3.37 6.34
C LYS A 843 -68.26 -2.58 6.27
N LEU A 844 -67.19 -3.20 5.79
CA LEU A 844 -65.87 -2.57 5.62
C LEU A 844 -65.91 -1.35 4.68
N GLN A 845 -66.58 -1.43 3.53
CA GLN A 845 -66.74 -0.29 2.62
C GLN A 845 -67.64 0.84 3.17
N LYS A 846 -68.34 0.65 4.29
CA LYS A 846 -69.05 1.71 5.04
C LYS A 846 -68.21 2.29 6.16
N LEU A 847 -67.37 1.47 6.82
CA LEU A 847 -66.45 1.90 7.88
C LEU A 847 -65.25 2.69 7.33
N ILE A 848 -64.76 2.33 6.13
CA ILE A 848 -63.66 3.01 5.44
C ILE A 848 -64.18 3.52 4.08
N PRO A 849 -64.62 4.79 4.00
CA PRO A 849 -65.06 5.40 2.74
C PRO A 849 -63.95 5.39 1.68
N GLY A 850 -64.27 4.96 0.47
CA GLY A 850 -63.32 4.88 -0.65
C GLY A 850 -62.61 3.53 -0.81
N LEU A 851 -62.63 2.65 0.21
CA LEU A 851 -61.97 1.35 0.16
C LEU A 851 -62.56 0.45 -0.95
N THR A 852 -61.71 -0.10 -1.81
CA THR A 852 -62.16 -0.96 -2.92
C THR A 852 -62.38 -2.41 -2.49
N LYS A 853 -63.24 -3.12 -3.22
CA LYS A 853 -63.42 -4.58 -3.03
C LYS A 853 -62.13 -5.36 -3.27
N TRP A 854 -61.27 -4.89 -4.18
CA TRP A 854 -59.99 -5.52 -4.49
C TRP A 854 -59.01 -5.43 -3.30
N GLU A 855 -58.91 -4.28 -2.63
CA GLU A 855 -58.07 -4.13 -1.44
C GLU A 855 -58.51 -5.03 -0.29
N ILE A 856 -59.84 -5.18 -0.08
CA ILE A 856 -60.41 -6.11 0.91
C ILE A 856 -60.09 -7.57 0.54
N ASP A 857 -60.12 -7.94 -0.74
CA ASP A 857 -59.73 -9.28 -1.19
C ASP A 857 -58.21 -9.51 -1.08
N GLN A 858 -57.39 -8.46 -1.28
CA GLN A 858 -55.94 -8.51 -1.09
C GLN A 858 -55.54 -8.61 0.39
N SER A 859 -56.21 -7.91 1.31
CA SER A 859 -55.97 -8.03 2.75
C SER A 859 -56.47 -9.37 3.30
N ARG A 860 -57.55 -9.92 2.75
CA ARG A 860 -58.01 -11.30 3.03
C ARG A 860 -57.05 -12.36 2.51
N ALA A 861 -56.53 -12.19 1.29
CA ALA A 861 -55.51 -13.08 0.75
C ALA A 861 -54.21 -13.02 1.57
N HIS A 862 -53.81 -11.83 2.05
CA HIS A 862 -52.70 -11.67 3.00
C HIS A 862 -52.97 -12.42 4.30
N ALA A 863 -54.11 -12.17 4.96
CA ALA A 863 -54.49 -12.86 6.21
C ALA A 863 -54.50 -14.40 6.06
N ALA A 864 -54.97 -14.90 4.91
CA ALA A 864 -55.06 -16.33 4.64
C ALA A 864 -53.73 -17.01 4.26
N SER A 865 -52.70 -16.24 3.91
CA SER A 865 -51.38 -16.76 3.48
C SER A 865 -50.27 -16.52 4.50
N HIS A 866 -50.32 -15.40 5.23
CA HIS A 866 -49.29 -14.97 6.18
C HIS A 866 -49.83 -14.74 7.60
N GLY A 867 -51.12 -14.94 7.85
CA GLY A 867 -51.80 -14.60 9.11
C GLY A 867 -52.31 -13.15 9.14
N ALA A 868 -53.34 -12.89 9.92
CA ALA A 868 -53.88 -11.53 10.09
C ALA A 868 -52.95 -10.67 10.97
N GLY A 869 -52.70 -9.44 10.56
CA GLY A 869 -51.81 -8.50 11.26
C GLY A 869 -50.31 -8.78 11.14
N SER A 870 -49.89 -9.81 10.41
CA SER A 870 -48.46 -10.07 10.19
C SER A 870 -47.84 -9.08 9.20
N LEU A 871 -46.56 -8.78 9.41
CA LEU A 871 -45.77 -7.97 8.48
C LEU A 871 -45.77 -8.66 7.10
N PRO A 872 -46.14 -7.95 6.01
CA PRO A 872 -45.99 -8.49 4.67
C PRO A 872 -44.49 -8.67 4.37
N GLY A 873 -44.09 -9.93 4.16
CA GLY A 873 -42.77 -10.25 3.64
C GLY A 873 -42.55 -9.61 2.27
N PRO A 874 -41.28 -9.45 1.84
CA PRO A 874 -40.97 -8.85 0.54
C PRO A 874 -41.63 -9.65 -0.57
N VAL A 875 -42.54 -9.01 -1.31
CA VAL A 875 -43.24 -9.62 -2.44
C VAL A 875 -42.26 -9.74 -3.60
N GLU A 876 -41.80 -10.95 -3.89
CA GLU A 876 -40.96 -11.19 -5.08
C GLU A 876 -41.73 -10.77 -6.36
N PRO A 877 -41.16 -9.90 -7.22
CA PRO A 877 -41.87 -9.45 -8.41
C PRO A 877 -41.98 -10.58 -9.45
N GLY A 878 -43.21 -10.96 -9.78
CA GLY A 878 -43.50 -11.96 -10.82
C GLY A 878 -43.19 -11.44 -12.23
N TYR A 879 -41.92 -11.50 -12.64
CA TYR A 879 -41.45 -11.01 -13.93
C TYR A 879 -42.03 -11.81 -15.12
N ARG A 880 -42.76 -11.12 -16.01
CA ARG A 880 -43.14 -11.64 -17.33
C ARG A 880 -42.01 -11.42 -18.33
N HIS A 881 -41.17 -12.44 -18.54
CA HIS A 881 -40.14 -12.40 -19.59
C HIS A 881 -40.77 -12.26 -20.98
N ARG A 882 -40.74 -11.04 -21.53
CA ARG A 882 -41.40 -10.64 -22.78
C ARG A 882 -40.42 -10.50 -23.96
N MET A 883 -39.25 -11.12 -23.85
CA MET A 883 -38.14 -11.05 -24.80
C MET A 883 -37.75 -12.48 -25.21
N ASN A 884 -37.52 -12.73 -26.50
CA ASN A 884 -37.01 -14.03 -26.95
C ASN A 884 -35.58 -14.20 -26.39
N LYS A 885 -35.34 -15.33 -25.72
CA LYS A 885 -34.09 -15.62 -25.00
C LYS A 885 -32.91 -15.84 -25.95
N GLU A 886 -33.07 -16.64 -27.00
CA GLU A 886 -32.03 -16.94 -27.99
C GLU A 886 -31.52 -15.66 -28.69
N LYS A 887 -32.42 -14.75 -29.05
CA LYS A 887 -32.09 -13.46 -29.66
C LYS A 887 -31.47 -12.46 -28.69
N LEU A 888 -31.74 -12.59 -27.39
CA LEU A 888 -31.04 -11.84 -26.35
C LEU A 888 -29.63 -12.41 -26.14
N GLU A 889 -29.48 -13.73 -26.05
CA GLU A 889 -28.20 -14.40 -25.87
C GLU A 889 -27.27 -14.20 -27.08
N HIS A 890 -27.78 -14.27 -28.31
CA HIS A 890 -27.03 -13.94 -29.53
C HIS A 890 -26.64 -12.45 -29.63
N ALA A 891 -27.43 -11.55 -29.04
CA ALA A 891 -27.04 -10.13 -28.95
C ALA A 891 -26.00 -9.92 -27.85
N LEU A 892 -26.14 -10.59 -26.70
CA LEU A 892 -25.21 -10.47 -25.58
C LEU A 892 -23.86 -11.12 -25.87
N SER A 893 -23.79 -12.27 -26.56
CA SER A 893 -22.51 -12.88 -26.94
C SER A 893 -21.69 -11.93 -27.82
N PHE A 894 -22.30 -11.36 -28.86
CA PHE A 894 -21.63 -10.38 -29.72
C PHE A 894 -21.32 -9.07 -28.97
N PHE A 895 -22.22 -8.56 -28.13
CA PHE A 895 -21.98 -7.34 -27.35
C PHE A 895 -21.07 -7.51 -26.14
N LEU A 896 -20.63 -8.72 -25.80
CA LEU A 896 -19.70 -9.01 -24.70
C LEU A 896 -18.40 -9.68 -25.18
N ASP A 897 -18.22 -9.87 -26.49
CA ASP A 897 -16.95 -10.28 -27.08
C ASP A 897 -15.82 -9.31 -26.65
N PRO A 898 -14.70 -9.82 -26.09
CA PRO A 898 -13.54 -9.02 -25.69
C PRO A 898 -13.03 -8.05 -26.75
N LYS A 899 -13.22 -8.35 -28.05
CA LYS A 899 -12.87 -7.47 -29.17
C LYS A 899 -13.47 -6.07 -29.05
N PHE A 900 -14.62 -5.92 -28.37
CA PHE A 900 -15.30 -4.64 -28.19
C PHE A 900 -15.04 -3.97 -26.83
N HIS A 901 -14.64 -4.71 -25.78
CA HIS A 901 -14.63 -4.23 -24.39
C HIS A 901 -13.32 -4.54 -23.66
N GLN A 902 -12.81 -3.57 -22.91
CA GLN A 902 -11.61 -3.67 -22.10
C GLN A 902 -11.97 -3.63 -20.61
N ILE A 903 -11.44 -4.57 -19.83
CA ILE A 903 -11.55 -4.57 -18.36
C ILE A 903 -10.61 -3.49 -17.79
N CYS A 904 -11.07 -2.72 -16.80
CA CYS A 904 -10.26 -1.71 -16.13
C CYS A 904 -9.32 -2.36 -15.10
N SER A 905 -8.08 -1.88 -15.00
CA SER A 905 -7.08 -2.33 -14.03
C SER A 905 -7.44 -2.01 -12.57
N TYR A 906 -8.41 -1.12 -12.36
CA TYR A 906 -8.97 -0.75 -11.07
C TYR A 906 -10.44 -0.34 -11.23
N GLY A 907 -11.17 -0.32 -10.12
CA GLY A 907 -12.60 0.01 -10.09
C GLY A 907 -13.49 -1.21 -10.30
N THR A 908 -14.54 -1.31 -9.48
CA THR A 908 -15.61 -2.29 -9.61
C THR A 908 -16.93 -1.58 -9.93
N LYS A 909 -17.87 -2.31 -10.50
CA LYS A 909 -19.27 -1.89 -10.68
C LYS A 909 -20.17 -2.92 -10.02
N ASP A 910 -20.96 -2.48 -9.07
CA ASP A 910 -21.99 -3.31 -8.46
C ASP A 910 -23.20 -3.41 -9.39
N LEU A 911 -23.54 -4.64 -9.80
CA LEU A 911 -24.79 -4.96 -10.46
C LEU A 911 -25.80 -5.38 -9.40
N HIS A 912 -26.74 -4.50 -9.07
CA HIS A 912 -27.89 -4.87 -8.25
C HIS A 912 -28.87 -5.68 -9.10
N CYS A 913 -29.07 -6.94 -8.73
CA CYS A 913 -30.04 -7.84 -9.32
C CYS A 913 -31.44 -7.61 -8.73
N ASP A 914 -32.48 -7.93 -9.51
CA ASP A 914 -33.88 -7.72 -9.12
C ASP A 914 -34.34 -8.52 -7.87
N ASN A 915 -33.54 -9.48 -7.42
CA ASN A 915 -33.71 -10.26 -6.19
C ASN A 915 -32.98 -9.66 -4.97
N GLY A 916 -32.44 -8.44 -5.09
CA GLY A 916 -31.68 -7.75 -4.02
C GLY A 916 -30.23 -8.22 -3.86
N GLN A 917 -29.78 -9.23 -4.58
CA GLN A 917 -28.36 -9.59 -4.61
C GLN A 917 -27.55 -8.50 -5.32
N THR A 918 -26.33 -8.26 -4.86
CA THR A 918 -25.39 -7.36 -5.52
C THR A 918 -24.20 -8.15 -6.02
N VAL A 919 -23.98 -8.12 -7.35
CA VAL A 919 -22.89 -8.82 -8.03
C VAL A 919 -21.84 -7.79 -8.43
N THR A 920 -20.78 -7.69 -7.63
CA THR A 920 -19.63 -6.85 -7.90
C THR A 920 -18.83 -7.40 -9.10
N ILE A 921 -18.86 -6.70 -10.23
CA ILE A 921 -18.04 -7.02 -11.40
C ILE A 921 -16.86 -6.03 -11.54
N PRO A 922 -15.79 -6.38 -12.27
CA PRO A 922 -14.78 -5.40 -12.69
C PRO A 922 -15.42 -4.27 -13.50
N GLN A 923 -14.92 -3.04 -13.37
CA GLN A 923 -15.37 -1.94 -14.23
C GLN A 923 -14.91 -2.19 -15.67
N VAL A 924 -15.79 -1.96 -16.65
CA VAL A 924 -15.52 -2.23 -18.08
C VAL A 924 -15.61 -0.94 -18.88
N VAL A 925 -14.62 -0.72 -19.75
CA VAL A 925 -14.61 0.34 -20.78
C VAL A 925 -14.99 -0.27 -22.12
N ARG A 926 -15.95 0.33 -22.82
CA ARG A 926 -16.33 -0.10 -24.18
C ARG A 926 -15.53 0.70 -25.21
N THR A 927 -14.83 0.00 -26.10
CA THR A 927 -13.94 0.60 -27.12
C THR A 927 -14.70 1.15 -28.33
N THR A 928 -15.89 0.62 -28.60
CA THR A 928 -16.70 0.93 -29.79
C THR A 928 -18.00 1.66 -29.40
N CYS A 929 -18.39 2.70 -30.12
CA CYS A 929 -19.64 3.42 -29.81
C CYS A 929 -20.89 2.59 -30.15
N HIS A 930 -22.03 2.86 -29.49
CA HIS A 930 -23.23 2.01 -29.61
C HIS A 930 -23.76 1.93 -31.05
N SER A 931 -23.72 3.02 -31.82
CA SER A 931 -24.16 3.03 -33.23
C SER A 931 -23.30 2.11 -34.10
N SER A 932 -21.97 2.21 -34.03
CA SER A 932 -21.06 1.33 -34.79
C SER A 932 -21.20 -0.13 -34.38
N LEU A 933 -21.30 -0.42 -33.07
CA LEU A 933 -21.46 -1.80 -32.58
C LEU A 933 -22.78 -2.44 -33.05
N LEU A 934 -23.86 -1.65 -33.14
CA LEU A 934 -25.13 -2.09 -33.70
C LEU A 934 -25.08 -2.30 -35.22
N GLN A 935 -24.34 -1.46 -35.94
CA GLN A 935 -24.12 -1.63 -37.37
C GLN A 935 -23.32 -2.90 -37.66
N MET A 936 -22.23 -3.16 -36.93
CA MET A 936 -21.46 -4.40 -37.03
C MET A 936 -22.31 -5.63 -36.70
N TYR A 937 -23.11 -5.59 -35.63
CA TYR A 937 -24.01 -6.69 -35.28
C TYR A 937 -25.05 -6.97 -36.38
N LYS A 938 -25.56 -5.93 -37.05
CA LYS A 938 -26.48 -6.08 -38.19
C LYS A 938 -25.81 -6.68 -39.43
N SER A 939 -24.58 -6.28 -39.76
CA SER A 939 -23.82 -6.91 -40.85
C SER A 939 -23.61 -8.39 -40.55
N TYR A 940 -23.07 -8.71 -39.37
CA TYR A 940 -22.88 -10.09 -38.91
C TYR A 940 -24.18 -10.92 -38.93
N CYS A 941 -25.30 -10.36 -38.48
CA CYS A 941 -26.61 -11.03 -38.57
C CYS A 941 -27.06 -11.24 -40.02
N SER A 942 -26.72 -10.34 -40.95
CA SER A 942 -27.07 -10.46 -42.37
C SER A 942 -26.22 -11.53 -43.06
N GLU A 943 -24.93 -11.60 -42.72
CA GLU A 943 -23.96 -12.60 -43.20
C GLU A 943 -24.29 -14.01 -42.68
N THR A 944 -24.73 -14.13 -41.41
CA THR A 944 -25.10 -15.40 -40.76
C THR A 944 -26.56 -15.81 -40.97
N GLY A 945 -27.37 -14.98 -41.65
CA GLY A 945 -28.82 -15.22 -41.84
C GLY A 945 -29.67 -15.11 -40.56
N PHE A 946 -29.11 -14.57 -39.47
CA PHE A 946 -29.81 -14.41 -38.19
C PHE A 946 -30.76 -13.19 -38.20
N VAL A 947 -31.95 -13.34 -37.62
CA VAL A 947 -32.91 -12.23 -37.50
C VAL A 947 -32.81 -11.59 -36.10
N PRO A 948 -32.21 -10.38 -35.95
CA PRO A 948 -31.95 -9.78 -34.64
C PRO A 948 -33.22 -9.27 -33.91
N LEU A 949 -33.02 -8.69 -32.72
CA LEU A 949 -34.02 -7.86 -32.04
C LEU A 949 -34.12 -6.47 -32.70
N SER A 950 -35.19 -5.72 -32.43
CA SER A 950 -35.34 -4.35 -32.94
C SER A 950 -34.25 -3.40 -32.40
N ASP A 951 -33.86 -2.40 -33.18
CA ASP A 951 -32.90 -1.35 -32.79
C ASP A 951 -33.21 -0.73 -31.43
N SER A 952 -34.49 -0.44 -31.16
CA SER A 952 -34.95 0.13 -29.88
C SER A 952 -34.75 -0.84 -28.70
N THR A 953 -34.75 -2.15 -28.95
CA THR A 953 -34.44 -3.18 -27.95
C THR A 953 -32.93 -3.31 -27.76
N LEU A 954 -32.16 -3.35 -28.85
CA LEU A 954 -30.70 -3.50 -28.81
C LEU A 954 -30.01 -2.27 -28.19
N TYR A 955 -30.47 -1.04 -28.48
CA TYR A 955 -30.03 0.17 -27.80
C TYR A 955 -30.33 0.14 -26.30
N LYS A 956 -31.49 -0.41 -25.89
CA LYS A 956 -31.82 -0.59 -24.47
C LYS A 956 -30.88 -1.59 -23.80
N ILE A 957 -30.62 -2.75 -24.42
CA ILE A 957 -29.64 -3.74 -23.94
C ILE A 957 -28.26 -3.08 -23.75
N LEU A 958 -27.75 -2.36 -24.74
CA LEU A 958 -26.46 -1.65 -24.65
C LEU A 958 -26.44 -0.52 -23.60
N SER A 959 -27.61 0.04 -23.23
CA SER A 959 -27.74 1.03 -22.15
C SER A 959 -27.78 0.41 -20.75
N THR A 960 -28.44 -0.74 -20.58
CA THR A 960 -28.42 -1.52 -19.33
C THR A 960 -27.03 -2.09 -19.08
N CYS A 961 -26.40 -2.67 -20.12
CA CYS A 961 -24.99 -3.05 -20.17
C CYS A 961 -24.09 -1.79 -20.32
N SER A 962 -24.29 -0.79 -19.46
CA SER A 962 -23.57 0.48 -19.45
C SER A 962 -22.10 0.29 -19.02
N ALA A 963 -21.20 0.45 -19.99
CA ALA A 963 -19.76 0.47 -19.81
C ALA A 963 -19.23 1.92 -19.91
N SER A 964 -18.09 2.19 -19.28
CA SER A 964 -17.42 3.49 -19.33
C SER A 964 -16.97 3.81 -20.77
N LYS A 965 -17.06 5.09 -21.17
CA LYS A 965 -16.50 5.57 -22.45
C LYS A 965 -15.04 5.97 -22.25
N ARG A 966 -14.15 5.60 -23.19
CA ARG A 966 -12.72 5.95 -23.16
C ARG A 966 -12.54 7.44 -23.53
N THR A 967 -12.50 8.32 -22.52
CA THR A 967 -12.50 9.79 -22.68
C THR A 967 -11.11 10.42 -22.78
N ASN A 968 -10.06 9.77 -22.25
CA ASN A 968 -8.67 10.22 -22.38
C ASN A 968 -7.76 9.05 -22.81
N LEU A 969 -6.69 9.36 -23.56
CA LEU A 969 -5.74 8.39 -24.14
C LEU A 969 -4.26 8.72 -23.87
N THR A 970 -3.93 9.98 -23.54
CA THR A 970 -2.56 10.50 -23.48
C THR A 970 -1.64 9.83 -22.45
N GLY A 971 -2.19 9.07 -21.50
CA GLY A 971 -1.46 8.30 -20.49
C GLY A 971 -1.72 6.79 -20.57
N LEU A 972 -2.05 6.27 -21.76
CA LEU A 972 -2.31 4.84 -22.01
C LEU A 972 -1.74 4.34 -23.34
N ASP A 973 -1.72 5.18 -24.38
CA ASP A 973 -1.26 4.79 -25.71
C ASP A 973 -0.70 6.02 -26.44
N ASN A 974 0.62 6.20 -26.36
CA ASN A 974 1.29 7.37 -26.93
C ASN A 974 1.21 7.34 -28.46
N ILE A 975 1.35 6.19 -29.11
CA ILE A 975 1.43 6.09 -30.58
C ILE A 975 0.04 6.33 -31.21
N ALA A 976 -1.03 5.79 -30.63
CA ALA A 976 -2.39 6.15 -31.08
C ALA A 976 -2.77 7.60 -30.75
N THR A 977 -2.18 8.19 -29.70
CA THR A 977 -2.37 9.61 -29.37
C THR A 977 -1.64 10.50 -30.38
N ASP A 978 -0.38 10.20 -30.69
CA ASP A 978 0.45 10.91 -31.66
C ASP A 978 -0.12 10.82 -33.08
N GLY A 979 -0.54 9.62 -33.53
CA GLY A 979 -1.21 9.44 -34.82
C GLY A 979 -2.56 10.16 -34.88
N ALA A 980 -3.33 10.16 -33.78
CA ALA A 980 -4.58 10.93 -33.72
C ALA A 980 -4.34 12.45 -33.74
N ALA A 981 -3.30 12.95 -33.06
CA ALA A 981 -2.91 14.36 -33.07
C ALA A 981 -2.41 14.79 -34.45
N ALA A 982 -1.56 13.98 -35.10
CA ALA A 982 -1.07 14.21 -36.45
C ALA A 982 -2.22 14.40 -37.47
N VAL A 983 -3.32 13.64 -37.37
CA VAL A 983 -4.50 13.90 -38.21
C VAL A 983 -5.19 15.24 -37.88
N ASP A 984 -5.23 15.67 -36.63
CA ASP A 984 -5.77 17.00 -36.29
C ASP A 984 -4.85 18.13 -36.79
N ASP A 985 -3.54 17.91 -36.82
CA ASP A 985 -2.57 18.85 -37.38
C ASP A 985 -2.68 18.93 -38.92
N LEU A 986 -2.88 17.81 -39.61
CA LEU A 986 -3.21 17.80 -41.05
C LEU A 986 -4.57 18.47 -41.35
N ILE A 987 -5.55 18.40 -40.43
CA ILE A 987 -6.81 19.14 -40.58
C ILE A 987 -6.59 20.65 -40.39
N LYS A 988 -5.76 21.08 -39.44
CA LYS A 988 -5.35 22.51 -39.32
C LYS A 988 -4.58 22.98 -40.54
N MET A 989 -3.73 22.12 -41.11
CA MET A 989 -3.01 22.38 -42.35
C MET A 989 -3.97 22.57 -43.53
N CYS A 990 -5.05 21.80 -43.63
CA CYS A 990 -6.10 22.01 -44.62
C CYS A 990 -6.73 23.41 -44.50
N ASP A 991 -7.00 23.89 -43.28
CA ASP A 991 -7.47 25.28 -43.06
C ASP A 991 -6.41 26.34 -43.42
N GLN A 992 -5.12 26.05 -43.27
CA GLN A 992 -4.03 26.94 -43.74
C GLN A 992 -3.91 26.98 -45.27
N LEU A 993 -3.96 25.83 -45.95
CA LEU A 993 -3.95 25.74 -47.42
C LEU A 993 -5.09 26.54 -48.06
N LYS A 994 -6.27 26.50 -47.45
CA LYS A 994 -7.43 27.33 -47.82
C LYS A 994 -7.15 28.84 -47.72
N GLY A 995 -6.31 29.26 -46.79
CA GLY A 995 -5.83 30.65 -46.67
C GLY A 995 -4.76 31.02 -47.69
N LEU A 996 -4.03 30.04 -48.22
CA LEU A 996 -2.97 30.22 -49.23
C LEU A 996 -3.48 30.15 -50.69
N GLY A 997 -4.71 29.70 -50.90
CA GLY A 997 -5.41 29.76 -52.19
C GLY A 997 -5.86 28.43 -52.80
N SER A 998 -5.70 27.30 -52.09
CA SER A 998 -6.16 25.98 -52.52
C SER A 998 -7.67 25.91 -52.79
N GLU A 999 -8.10 25.01 -53.69
CA GLU A 999 -9.51 24.90 -54.05
C GLU A 999 -10.36 24.44 -52.85
N THR A 1000 -11.41 25.20 -52.54
CA THR A 1000 -12.27 24.95 -51.36
C THR A 1000 -12.93 23.56 -51.39
N ASN A 1001 -13.23 23.00 -52.56
CA ASN A 1001 -13.75 21.63 -52.68
C ASN A 1001 -12.68 20.59 -52.35
N THR A 1002 -11.47 20.72 -52.89
CA THR A 1002 -10.34 19.80 -52.63
C THR A 1002 -9.98 19.79 -51.15
N VAL A 1003 -9.89 20.96 -50.51
CA VAL A 1003 -9.64 21.09 -49.07
C VAL A 1003 -10.77 20.45 -48.24
N ALA A 1004 -12.04 20.62 -48.64
CA ALA A 1004 -13.17 20.00 -47.94
C ALA A 1004 -13.17 18.46 -48.09
N ASN A 1005 -12.78 17.95 -49.25
CA ASN A 1005 -12.62 16.52 -49.51
C ASN A 1005 -11.46 15.92 -48.69
N LEU A 1006 -10.28 16.56 -48.69
CA LEU A 1006 -9.13 16.20 -47.84
C LEU A 1006 -9.51 16.17 -46.36
N THR A 1007 -10.17 17.22 -45.88
CA THR A 1007 -10.66 17.32 -44.49
C THR A 1007 -11.64 16.18 -44.13
N THR A 1008 -12.45 15.74 -45.09
CA THR A 1008 -13.41 14.64 -44.91
C THR A 1008 -12.71 13.28 -44.94
N ALA A 1009 -11.75 13.08 -45.83
CA ALA A 1009 -10.91 11.89 -45.90
C ALA A 1009 -10.08 11.70 -44.62
N LEU A 1010 -9.44 12.76 -44.11
CA LEU A 1010 -8.70 12.76 -42.83
C LEU A 1010 -9.60 12.35 -41.66
N LYS A 1011 -10.83 12.90 -41.57
CA LYS A 1011 -11.81 12.53 -40.54
C LYS A 1011 -12.27 11.07 -40.66
N SER A 1012 -12.43 10.57 -41.90
CA SER A 1012 -12.75 9.16 -42.17
C SER A 1012 -11.62 8.24 -41.73
N LEU A 1013 -10.38 8.52 -42.14
CA LEU A 1013 -9.18 7.75 -41.77
C LEU A 1013 -8.98 7.68 -40.25
N LYS A 1014 -9.15 8.81 -39.55
CA LYS A 1014 -9.09 8.88 -38.09
C LYS A 1014 -10.13 8.00 -37.41
N MET A 1015 -11.34 7.91 -37.94
CA MET A 1015 -12.37 7.00 -37.42
C MET A 1015 -12.07 5.54 -37.75
N TYR A 1016 -11.57 5.26 -38.96
CA TYR A 1016 -11.20 3.92 -39.40
C TYR A 1016 -10.09 3.33 -38.51
N LEU A 1017 -8.95 4.01 -38.37
CA LEU A 1017 -7.85 3.56 -37.51
C LEU A 1017 -8.26 3.46 -36.04
N LYS A 1018 -9.08 4.40 -35.53
CA LYS A 1018 -9.51 4.41 -34.12
C LYS A 1018 -10.50 3.31 -33.74
N SER A 1019 -11.30 2.79 -34.68
CA SER A 1019 -12.44 1.94 -34.31
C SER A 1019 -12.79 0.78 -35.24
N GLU A 1020 -12.22 0.71 -36.46
CA GLU A 1020 -12.60 -0.32 -37.46
C GLU A 1020 -11.42 -1.17 -37.93
N TYR A 1021 -10.25 -0.57 -38.19
CA TYR A 1021 -9.10 -1.24 -38.81
C TYR A 1021 -8.68 -2.52 -38.07
N LYS A 1022 -8.62 -2.48 -36.74
CA LYS A 1022 -8.30 -3.64 -35.89
C LYS A 1022 -9.21 -4.86 -36.09
N PHE A 1023 -10.42 -4.68 -36.62
CA PHE A 1023 -11.38 -5.76 -36.88
C PHE A 1023 -11.30 -6.31 -38.31
N SER A 1024 -10.64 -5.60 -39.22
CA SER A 1024 -10.36 -6.10 -40.58
C SER A 1024 -9.08 -6.95 -40.64
N VAL A 1025 -8.20 -6.79 -39.66
CA VAL A 1025 -6.91 -7.50 -39.54
C VAL A 1025 -7.12 -8.94 -39.06
N GLY A 1026 -6.41 -9.89 -39.68
CA GLY A 1026 -6.47 -11.33 -39.36
C GLY A 1026 -5.29 -12.12 -39.94
N LEU A 1027 -5.20 -13.41 -39.60
CA LEU A 1027 -4.08 -14.28 -39.99
C LEU A 1027 -3.99 -14.61 -41.48
N SER A 1028 -5.14 -14.61 -42.14
CA SER A 1028 -5.27 -14.79 -43.58
C SER A 1028 -6.36 -13.85 -44.07
N SER A 1029 -6.04 -13.08 -45.11
CA SER A 1029 -6.94 -12.07 -45.69
C SER A 1029 -6.51 -11.76 -47.11
N GLY A 1030 -7.46 -11.60 -48.03
CA GLY A 1030 -7.18 -11.23 -49.41
C GLY A 1030 -6.56 -9.83 -49.57
N CYS A 1031 -6.53 -9.02 -48.51
CA CYS A 1031 -5.93 -7.69 -48.50
C CYS A 1031 -4.59 -7.63 -47.76
N GLN A 1032 -3.57 -7.09 -48.44
CA GLN A 1032 -2.20 -6.92 -47.92
C GLN A 1032 -2.15 -6.15 -46.59
N ASP A 1033 -3.00 -5.13 -46.43
CA ASP A 1033 -3.08 -4.31 -45.21
C ASP A 1033 -3.79 -4.99 -44.03
N HIS A 1034 -4.36 -6.17 -44.25
CA HIS A 1034 -5.18 -6.91 -43.29
C HIS A 1034 -4.59 -8.27 -42.91
N CYS A 1035 -3.85 -8.92 -43.81
CA CYS A 1035 -3.15 -10.16 -43.51
C CYS A 1035 -1.96 -9.91 -42.59
N LEU A 1036 -2.03 -10.37 -41.34
CA LEU A 1036 -0.98 -10.22 -40.33
C LEU A 1036 0.36 -10.80 -40.79
N LYS A 1037 0.34 -11.97 -41.43
CA LYS A 1037 1.54 -12.64 -41.95
C LYS A 1037 2.24 -11.75 -42.98
N PHE A 1038 1.49 -11.27 -43.98
CA PHE A 1038 2.04 -10.43 -45.05
C PHE A 1038 2.48 -9.05 -44.53
N ALA A 1039 1.63 -8.37 -43.74
CA ALA A 1039 1.86 -7.01 -43.27
C ALA A 1039 3.00 -6.89 -42.23
N LEU A 1040 3.38 -7.99 -41.57
CA LEU A 1040 4.50 -8.04 -40.61
C LEU A 1040 5.74 -8.78 -41.14
N SER A 1041 5.63 -9.45 -42.30
CA SER A 1041 6.73 -10.14 -42.97
C SER A 1041 7.73 -9.14 -43.58
N HIS A 1042 9.02 -9.31 -43.27
CA HIS A 1042 10.07 -8.44 -43.80
C HIS A 1042 10.32 -8.70 -45.30
N PRO A 1043 10.33 -7.68 -46.18
CA PRO A 1043 10.33 -7.88 -47.64
C PRO A 1043 11.64 -8.45 -48.22
N THR A 1044 12.71 -8.49 -47.44
CA THR A 1044 14.07 -8.87 -47.89
C THR A 1044 14.86 -9.72 -46.90
N ASN A 1045 14.32 -10.05 -45.72
CA ASN A 1045 15.06 -10.79 -44.69
C ASN A 1045 14.38 -12.13 -44.43
N VAL A 1046 14.96 -13.19 -44.99
CA VAL A 1046 14.44 -14.57 -44.94
C VAL A 1046 14.21 -15.08 -43.51
N LEU A 1047 14.93 -14.56 -42.51
CA LEU A 1047 14.73 -14.93 -41.09
C LEU A 1047 13.54 -14.22 -40.42
N LEU A 1048 12.96 -13.21 -41.06
CA LEU A 1048 11.82 -12.41 -40.61
C LEU A 1048 10.69 -12.36 -41.66
N GLN A 1049 10.71 -13.29 -42.61
CA GLN A 1049 9.75 -13.38 -43.72
C GLN A 1049 8.79 -14.55 -43.47
N GLU A 1050 7.49 -14.35 -43.66
CA GLU A 1050 6.48 -15.42 -43.53
C GLU A 1050 5.71 -15.57 -44.84
N GLU A 1051 5.67 -16.79 -45.37
CA GLU A 1051 4.91 -17.09 -46.59
C GLU A 1051 3.42 -17.31 -46.28
N CYS A 1052 2.58 -16.86 -47.22
CA CYS A 1052 1.12 -16.97 -47.13
C CYS A 1052 0.60 -18.02 -48.12
N ASP A 1053 -0.41 -18.76 -47.68
CA ASP A 1053 -1.10 -19.83 -48.40
C ASP A 1053 -2.26 -19.33 -49.28
N HIS A 1054 -2.38 -18.00 -49.44
CA HIS A 1054 -3.47 -17.31 -50.15
C HIS A 1054 -2.92 -16.10 -50.93
N SER A 1055 -3.65 -15.67 -51.97
CA SER A 1055 -3.29 -14.48 -52.76
C SER A 1055 -3.79 -13.20 -52.10
N HIS A 1056 -3.10 -12.07 -52.40
CA HIS A 1056 -3.40 -10.76 -51.84
C HIS A 1056 -3.82 -9.76 -52.94
N GLU A 1057 -4.90 -10.09 -53.66
CA GLU A 1057 -5.42 -9.34 -54.79
C GLU A 1057 -6.48 -8.28 -54.40
N GLU A 1058 -6.98 -8.29 -53.15
CA GLU A 1058 -8.00 -7.37 -52.69
C GLU A 1058 -7.39 -6.06 -52.17
N ILE A 1059 -7.89 -4.92 -52.64
CA ILE A 1059 -7.48 -3.59 -52.18
C ILE A 1059 -8.56 -3.02 -51.26
N CYS A 1060 -8.25 -2.88 -49.98
CA CYS A 1060 -9.17 -2.22 -49.05
C CYS A 1060 -9.22 -0.71 -49.31
N GLY A 1061 -10.31 -0.24 -49.92
CA GLY A 1061 -10.52 1.18 -50.19
C GLY A 1061 -10.48 2.09 -48.95
N LYS A 1062 -10.68 1.57 -47.72
CA LYS A 1062 -10.49 2.34 -46.49
C LYS A 1062 -9.02 2.47 -46.06
N CYS A 1063 -8.18 1.50 -46.37
CA CYS A 1063 -6.73 1.60 -46.14
C CYS A 1063 -6.05 2.52 -47.16
N ASN A 1064 -6.51 2.49 -48.43
CA ASN A 1064 -5.95 3.32 -49.50
C ASN A 1064 -6.17 4.84 -49.31
N ILE A 1065 -7.12 5.24 -48.43
CA ILE A 1065 -7.36 6.64 -48.06
C ILE A 1065 -6.07 7.35 -47.64
N LEU A 1066 -5.12 6.68 -46.98
CA LEU A 1066 -3.83 7.28 -46.61
C LEU A 1066 -2.98 7.66 -47.85
N ASN A 1067 -2.97 6.80 -48.88
CA ASN A 1067 -2.25 7.05 -50.14
C ASN A 1067 -2.92 8.17 -50.96
N GLU A 1068 -4.26 8.19 -50.97
CA GLU A 1068 -5.08 9.22 -51.62
C GLU A 1068 -4.87 10.60 -50.97
N ILE A 1069 -4.89 10.67 -49.62
CA ILE A 1069 -4.57 11.87 -48.86
C ILE A 1069 -3.13 12.32 -49.15
N ASN A 1070 -2.16 11.42 -49.13
CA ASN A 1070 -0.76 11.74 -49.41
C ASN A 1070 -0.61 12.40 -50.80
N SER A 1071 -1.14 11.75 -51.85
CA SER A 1071 -1.04 12.24 -53.23
C SER A 1071 -1.76 13.57 -53.44
N ALA A 1072 -2.94 13.75 -52.84
CA ALA A 1072 -3.70 15.00 -52.96
C ALA A 1072 -3.10 16.15 -52.14
N LEU A 1073 -2.57 15.87 -50.95
CA LEU A 1073 -1.98 16.88 -50.06
C LEU A 1073 -0.69 17.46 -50.65
N PHE A 1074 0.24 16.61 -51.13
CA PHE A 1074 1.49 17.11 -51.72
C PHE A 1074 1.27 17.82 -53.07
N ASN A 1075 0.24 17.45 -53.83
CA ASN A 1075 -0.17 18.21 -55.02
C ASN A 1075 -0.61 19.64 -54.63
N GLU A 1076 -1.48 19.81 -53.62
CA GLU A 1076 -1.86 21.15 -53.13
C GLU A 1076 -0.64 21.94 -52.60
N ILE A 1077 0.28 21.31 -51.86
CA ILE A 1077 1.51 21.96 -51.37
C ILE A 1077 2.42 22.40 -52.54
N GLN A 1078 2.56 21.60 -53.59
CA GLN A 1078 3.35 21.95 -54.79
C GLN A 1078 2.77 23.12 -55.59
N ASN A 1079 1.49 23.46 -55.41
CA ASN A 1079 0.85 24.61 -56.07
C ASN A 1079 1.02 25.94 -55.29
N ILE A 1080 1.68 25.93 -54.13
CA ILE A 1080 1.98 27.12 -53.32
C ILE A 1080 3.12 27.93 -53.98
N ARG A 1081 2.94 29.26 -54.08
CA ARG A 1081 3.87 30.15 -54.80
C ARG A 1081 5.14 30.57 -54.03
N THR A 1082 5.25 30.23 -52.76
CA THR A 1082 6.34 30.60 -51.85
C THR A 1082 7.04 29.35 -51.35
N SER A 1083 8.30 29.16 -51.75
CA SER A 1083 9.17 28.03 -51.41
C SER A 1083 9.17 27.70 -49.93
N ASP A 1084 9.50 28.69 -49.10
CA ASP A 1084 9.83 28.50 -47.69
C ASP A 1084 8.63 27.96 -46.89
N ILE A 1085 7.42 28.45 -47.25
CA ILE A 1085 6.15 27.99 -46.67
C ILE A 1085 5.78 26.60 -47.21
N ALA A 1086 6.02 26.32 -48.50
CA ALA A 1086 5.76 25.01 -49.08
C ALA A 1086 6.67 23.92 -48.47
N GLU A 1087 7.95 24.25 -48.22
CA GLU A 1087 8.92 23.36 -47.58
C GLU A 1087 8.58 23.08 -46.10
N GLU A 1088 8.18 24.11 -45.32
CA GLU A 1088 7.73 23.93 -43.93
C GLU A 1088 6.46 23.06 -43.85
N LEU A 1089 5.50 23.30 -44.74
CA LEU A 1089 4.27 22.50 -44.83
C LEU A 1089 4.55 21.06 -45.29
N ALA A 1090 5.43 20.86 -46.28
CA ALA A 1090 5.85 19.54 -46.74
C ALA A 1090 6.49 18.73 -45.60
N LEU A 1091 7.50 19.29 -44.92
CA LEU A 1091 8.18 18.64 -43.80
C LEU A 1091 7.25 18.34 -42.61
N THR A 1092 6.21 19.16 -42.42
CA THR A 1092 5.18 18.92 -41.40
C THR A 1092 4.22 17.81 -41.84
N ALA A 1093 3.87 17.74 -43.13
CA ALA A 1093 3.02 16.70 -43.70
C ALA A 1093 3.69 15.32 -43.68
N GLU A 1094 4.97 15.23 -44.04
CA GLU A 1094 5.76 13.99 -43.98
C GLU A 1094 5.73 13.38 -42.57
N LYS A 1095 6.10 14.17 -41.54
CA LYS A 1095 6.12 13.74 -40.13
C LYS A 1095 4.74 13.38 -39.58
N ALA A 1096 3.69 14.03 -40.08
CA ALA A 1096 2.32 13.70 -39.68
C ALA A 1096 1.86 12.38 -40.31
N LEU A 1097 2.18 12.13 -41.58
CA LEU A 1097 1.86 10.88 -42.28
C LEU A 1097 2.68 9.70 -41.75
N GLU A 1098 3.94 9.92 -41.37
CA GLU A 1098 4.80 8.96 -40.66
C GLU A 1098 4.12 8.49 -39.34
N LYS A 1099 3.71 9.43 -38.47
CA LYS A 1099 2.97 9.12 -37.23
C LYS A 1099 1.65 8.37 -37.46
N ILE A 1100 0.98 8.61 -38.58
CA ILE A 1100 -0.27 7.91 -38.95
C ILE A 1100 0.05 6.47 -39.43
N SER A 1101 1.16 6.27 -40.14
CA SER A 1101 1.69 4.96 -40.51
C SER A 1101 2.12 4.16 -39.28
N ASP A 1102 2.83 4.77 -38.34
CA ASP A 1102 3.21 4.16 -37.05
C ASP A 1102 1.98 3.72 -36.25
N TRP A 1103 0.90 4.51 -36.24
CA TRP A 1103 -0.35 4.13 -35.60
C TRP A 1103 -1.01 2.91 -36.27
N LYS A 1104 -1.00 2.84 -37.61
CA LYS A 1104 -1.47 1.67 -38.37
C LYS A 1104 -0.63 0.43 -38.06
N ALA A 1105 0.71 0.55 -38.07
CA ALA A 1105 1.64 -0.52 -37.74
C ALA A 1105 1.52 -0.99 -36.27
N HIS A 1106 1.28 -0.06 -35.33
CA HIS A 1106 1.02 -0.38 -33.93
C HIS A 1106 -0.22 -1.26 -33.78
N ILE A 1107 -1.31 -0.94 -34.48
CA ILE A 1107 -2.54 -1.73 -34.45
C ILE A 1107 -2.30 -3.16 -34.94
N LEU A 1108 -1.60 -3.34 -36.07
CA LEU A 1108 -1.20 -4.65 -36.61
C LEU A 1108 -0.39 -5.45 -35.58
N ARG A 1109 0.67 -4.85 -35.03
CA ARG A 1109 1.53 -5.45 -34.00
C ARG A 1109 0.72 -5.90 -32.77
N THR A 1110 -0.21 -5.06 -32.30
CA THR A 1110 -1.07 -5.39 -31.16
C THR A 1110 -2.03 -6.53 -31.49
N GLN A 1111 -2.62 -6.61 -32.69
CA GLN A 1111 -3.46 -7.76 -33.05
C GLN A 1111 -2.64 -9.07 -33.09
N ASN A 1112 -1.40 -9.03 -33.61
CA ASN A 1112 -0.51 -10.20 -33.60
C ASN A 1112 -0.12 -10.65 -32.18
N GLN A 1113 0.12 -9.69 -31.26
CA GLN A 1113 0.42 -9.99 -29.85
C GLN A 1113 -0.80 -10.58 -29.11
N GLU A 1114 -2.01 -10.07 -29.37
CA GLU A 1114 -3.25 -10.62 -28.81
C GLU A 1114 -3.50 -12.06 -29.33
N GLU A 1115 -3.36 -12.29 -30.64
CA GLU A 1115 -3.49 -13.61 -31.28
C GLU A 1115 -2.50 -14.63 -30.71
N GLY A 1116 -1.23 -14.26 -30.58
CA GLY A 1116 -0.22 -15.12 -29.92
C GLY A 1116 -0.57 -15.45 -28.46
N ARG A 1117 -1.18 -14.50 -27.73
CA ARG A 1117 -1.66 -14.75 -26.35
C ARG A 1117 -2.88 -15.68 -26.34
N TYR A 1118 -3.80 -15.57 -27.30
CA TYR A 1118 -4.97 -16.46 -27.38
C TYR A 1118 -4.54 -17.92 -27.57
N ARG A 1119 -3.66 -18.21 -28.55
CA ARG A 1119 -3.13 -19.57 -28.75
C ARG A 1119 -2.43 -20.13 -27.51
N ALA A 1120 -1.57 -19.33 -26.89
CA ALA A 1120 -0.86 -19.71 -25.66
C ALA A 1120 -1.79 -19.96 -24.45
N LEU A 1121 -3.04 -19.48 -24.49
CA LEU A 1121 -4.08 -19.77 -23.49
C LEU A 1121 -4.95 -20.98 -23.87
N GLU A 1122 -5.18 -21.23 -25.17
CA GLU A 1122 -5.90 -22.41 -25.66
C GLU A 1122 -5.05 -23.68 -25.46
N GLU A 1123 -3.78 -23.65 -25.87
CA GLU A 1123 -2.82 -24.77 -25.75
C GLU A 1123 -2.38 -25.07 -24.31
N LEU A 1124 -2.69 -24.20 -23.34
CA LEU A 1124 -2.21 -24.28 -21.96
C LEU A 1124 -2.72 -25.53 -21.22
N GLN A 1125 -1.80 -26.43 -20.86
CA GLN A 1125 -2.11 -27.68 -20.13
C GLN A 1125 -2.23 -27.46 -18.60
N PRO A 1126 -2.90 -28.35 -17.84
CA PRO A 1126 -3.11 -28.17 -16.40
C PRO A 1126 -1.85 -28.08 -15.54
N HIS A 1127 -0.74 -28.66 -16.01
CA HIS A 1127 0.58 -28.62 -15.37
C HIS A 1127 1.51 -27.55 -15.98
N GLN A 1128 0.95 -26.55 -16.68
CA GLN A 1128 1.67 -25.44 -17.28
C GLN A 1128 1.17 -24.09 -16.74
N LEU A 1129 2.01 -23.06 -16.85
CA LEU A 1129 1.75 -21.73 -16.35
C LEU A 1129 2.17 -20.70 -17.40
N LEU A 1130 1.21 -19.90 -17.88
CA LEU A 1130 1.52 -18.71 -18.67
C LEU A 1130 1.81 -17.56 -17.71
N ILE A 1131 3.01 -16.99 -17.77
CA ILE A 1131 3.38 -15.78 -17.02
C ILE A 1131 3.40 -14.61 -18.00
N VAL A 1132 2.38 -13.76 -17.93
CA VAL A 1132 2.40 -12.46 -18.60
C VAL A 1132 3.20 -11.51 -17.73
N MET A 1133 4.14 -10.78 -18.32
CA MET A 1133 4.99 -9.80 -17.63
C MET A 1133 4.89 -8.45 -18.32
N ASP A 1134 4.56 -7.41 -17.55
CA ASP A 1134 4.41 -6.05 -18.06
C ASP A 1134 4.84 -5.01 -17.02
N TRP A 1135 5.13 -3.78 -17.45
CA TRP A 1135 5.46 -2.67 -16.59
C TRP A 1135 4.19 -1.99 -16.07
N ALA A 1136 4.00 -2.00 -14.76
CA ALA A 1136 3.01 -1.12 -14.15
C ALA A 1136 3.47 0.33 -14.19
N MET A 1137 2.47 1.23 -14.16
CA MET A 1137 2.67 2.66 -13.98
C MET A 1137 3.56 2.93 -12.76
N LYS A 1138 4.53 3.83 -12.90
CA LYS A 1138 5.52 4.10 -11.85
C LYS A 1138 4.85 4.47 -10.52
N PHE A 1139 5.27 3.83 -9.44
CA PHE A 1139 4.82 4.17 -8.10
C PHE A 1139 5.42 5.52 -7.71
N LEU A 1140 4.54 6.50 -7.48
CA LEU A 1140 4.88 7.82 -6.94
C LEU A 1140 4.54 7.84 -5.44
N PRO A 1141 5.50 8.17 -4.56
CA PRO A 1141 5.20 8.58 -3.18
C PRO A 1141 4.16 9.71 -3.16
N ALA A 1142 3.34 9.79 -2.10
CA ALA A 1142 2.16 10.66 -2.10
C ALA A 1142 2.48 12.17 -2.22
N LEU A 1143 3.73 12.54 -1.93
CA LEU A 1143 4.33 13.86 -2.15
C LEU A 1143 4.28 14.33 -3.63
N TYR A 1144 4.35 13.42 -4.61
CA TYR A 1144 4.50 13.73 -6.03
C TYR A 1144 3.17 13.68 -6.81
N ARG A 1145 2.14 14.40 -6.35
CA ARG A 1145 0.85 14.50 -7.04
C ARG A 1145 0.90 15.47 -8.24
N GLU A 1146 1.53 15.02 -9.31
CA GLU A 1146 1.55 15.68 -10.63
C GLU A 1146 0.19 15.50 -11.37
N LYS A 1147 -0.11 16.33 -12.37
CA LYS A 1147 -1.37 16.19 -13.14
C LYS A 1147 -1.25 15.04 -14.14
N GLN A 1148 -2.37 14.49 -14.60
CA GLN A 1148 -2.38 13.38 -15.58
C GLN A 1148 -1.62 13.70 -16.88
N SER A 1149 -1.47 14.98 -17.25
CA SER A 1149 -0.65 15.47 -18.37
C SER A 1149 0.85 15.34 -18.16
N ASP A 1150 1.32 15.42 -16.91
CA ASP A 1150 2.73 15.57 -16.53
C ASP A 1150 3.34 14.23 -16.06
N PHE A 1151 2.45 13.26 -15.80
CA PHE A 1151 2.62 12.10 -14.92
C PHE A 1151 3.22 10.84 -15.57
N PHE A 1152 3.21 10.71 -16.90
CA PHE A 1152 3.49 9.40 -17.51
C PHE A 1152 4.99 9.10 -17.66
N GLY A 1153 5.50 8.28 -16.73
CA GLY A 1153 6.78 7.56 -16.88
C GLY A 1153 8.05 8.33 -16.56
N GLN A 1154 8.01 9.64 -16.33
CA GLN A 1154 9.23 10.44 -16.11
C GLN A 1154 9.82 10.30 -14.69
N LYS A 1155 8.98 10.13 -13.65
CA LYS A 1155 9.39 10.03 -12.24
C LYS A 1155 8.74 8.83 -11.54
N GLY A 1156 9.25 8.46 -10.36
CA GLY A 1156 8.75 7.34 -9.53
C GLY A 1156 9.46 6.00 -9.76
N MET A 1157 9.12 5.00 -8.94
CA MET A 1157 9.69 3.64 -9.01
C MET A 1157 8.96 2.80 -10.07
N SER A 1158 9.67 2.28 -11.06
CA SER A 1158 9.11 1.31 -12.01
C SER A 1158 8.70 0.02 -11.29
N TRP A 1159 7.43 -0.38 -11.41
CA TRP A 1159 6.93 -1.67 -10.93
C TRP A 1159 6.77 -2.63 -12.10
N HIS A 1160 7.04 -3.91 -11.87
CA HIS A 1160 6.88 -4.97 -12.86
C HIS A 1160 5.80 -5.93 -12.36
N VAL A 1161 4.70 -6.05 -13.11
CA VAL A 1161 3.57 -6.90 -12.74
C VAL A 1161 3.65 -8.19 -13.54
N SER A 1162 3.77 -9.29 -12.80
CA SER A 1162 3.65 -10.64 -13.34
C SER A 1162 2.23 -11.15 -13.08
N VAL A 1163 1.50 -11.47 -14.14
CA VAL A 1163 0.19 -12.14 -14.05
C VAL A 1163 0.41 -13.60 -14.43
N ALA A 1164 0.27 -14.47 -13.44
CA ALA A 1164 0.36 -15.91 -13.60
C ALA A 1164 -1.04 -16.48 -13.94
N ILE A 1165 -1.13 -17.28 -15.00
CA ILE A 1165 -2.38 -17.87 -15.50
C ILE A 1165 -2.18 -19.38 -15.65
N PHE A 1166 -3.04 -20.18 -15.02
CA PHE A 1166 -3.04 -21.65 -15.14
C PHE A 1166 -4.44 -22.18 -15.44
N ARG A 1167 -4.51 -23.38 -16.04
CA ARG A 1167 -5.77 -24.11 -16.22
C ARG A 1167 -5.98 -25.05 -15.03
N ALA A 1168 -7.10 -24.91 -14.32
CA ALA A 1168 -7.45 -25.80 -13.22
C ALA A 1168 -8.11 -27.10 -13.72
N GLU A 1169 -8.27 -28.06 -12.81
CA GLU A 1169 -8.90 -29.38 -13.08
C GLU A 1169 -10.36 -29.27 -13.54
N ASP A 1170 -11.05 -28.17 -13.21
CA ASP A 1170 -12.39 -27.83 -13.73
C ASP A 1170 -12.37 -27.27 -15.17
N GLY A 1171 -11.21 -27.29 -15.84
CA GLY A 1171 -10.97 -26.78 -17.19
C GLY A 1171 -10.85 -25.25 -17.29
N SER A 1172 -11.21 -24.51 -16.23
CA SER A 1172 -11.24 -23.05 -16.25
C SER A 1172 -9.86 -22.43 -16.02
N LEU A 1173 -9.63 -21.28 -16.64
CA LEU A 1173 -8.43 -20.48 -16.42
C LEU A 1173 -8.54 -19.73 -15.09
N LYS A 1174 -7.59 -19.96 -14.18
CA LYS A 1174 -7.44 -19.22 -12.92
C LYS A 1174 -6.31 -18.21 -13.07
N VAL A 1175 -6.55 -16.99 -12.56
CA VAL A 1175 -5.60 -15.87 -12.63
C VAL A 1175 -5.22 -15.42 -11.22
N PRO A 1176 -4.35 -16.15 -10.50
CA PRO A 1176 -3.81 -15.70 -9.21
C PRO A 1176 -2.96 -14.44 -9.37
N PHE A 1177 -3.51 -13.28 -8.99
CA PHE A 1177 -2.77 -12.04 -8.96
C PHE A 1177 -1.68 -12.09 -7.87
N LYS A 1178 -0.42 -12.26 -8.28
CA LYS A 1178 0.76 -12.22 -7.40
C LYS A 1178 1.79 -11.26 -7.98
N ILE A 1179 2.08 -10.18 -7.26
CA ILE A 1179 3.24 -9.33 -7.53
C ILE A 1179 4.48 -10.15 -7.18
N LEU A 1180 5.02 -10.88 -8.16
CA LEU A 1180 6.12 -11.83 -7.94
C LEU A 1180 7.45 -11.14 -7.65
N PHE A 1181 7.62 -9.88 -8.08
CA PHE A 1181 8.85 -9.11 -7.88
C PHE A 1181 8.56 -7.63 -7.58
N ARG A 1182 9.32 -7.02 -6.66
CA ARG A 1182 9.32 -5.56 -6.41
C ARG A 1182 10.28 -4.78 -7.31
N GLN A 1183 11.08 -5.46 -8.14
CA GLN A 1183 12.08 -4.84 -9.00
C GLN A 1183 12.36 -5.71 -10.23
N CYS A 1184 12.72 -5.09 -11.35
CA CYS A 1184 13.26 -5.75 -12.54
C CYS A 1184 14.66 -5.17 -12.81
N LEU A 1185 15.66 -6.04 -13.00
CA LEU A 1185 17.03 -5.66 -13.30
C LEU A 1185 17.20 -5.45 -14.81
N ALA A 1186 16.92 -4.23 -15.27
CA ALA A 1186 17.32 -3.81 -16.60
C ALA A 1186 18.83 -3.54 -16.62
N GLN A 1187 19.60 -4.42 -17.26
CA GLN A 1187 20.96 -4.09 -17.71
C GLN A 1187 20.89 -3.33 -19.03
N PHE A 1188 21.09 -2.01 -18.98
CA PHE A 1188 21.64 -1.18 -20.06
C PHE A 1188 22.29 0.07 -19.45
#